data_AF-A0A847M236-F1
#
_entry.id   AF-A0A847M236-F1
#
_cell.length_a   1.000
_cell.length_b   1.000
_cell.length_c   1.000
_cell.angle_alpha   90.00
_cell.angle_beta   90.00
_cell.angle_gamma   90.00
#
_symmetry.space_group_name_H-M   'P 1'
#
loop_
_entity.id
_entity.type
_entity.pdbx_description
1 polymer ?
#
loop_
_entity_poly.entity_id
_entity_poly.type
_entity_poly.pdbx_seq_one_letter_code
_entity_poly.pdbx_strand_id
1 'polypeptide(L)'
;MVTFLGDTYFKIAHVDAMPPFFMTIVSASDVWNFIWSNGGLTAGRKNADYAIFPYYTADKVADARTYTGPYTALKVTEGDKVWYWEPFSDTSTGLWKIQRNLYKNTSGSKIYFEEINQDLQLTFQYGWTSSDRFGLVRHSRILNWGKERRTIAILDGCQNIMPACTTADFQNANSILLDAYKKTDLDGETGMALFAVSSIVTDKAEPSEGLFANVGWFSRQGIVYLANETKEAFKYGKPLVQQGVLKGLRPSQFLLQNLELQAGAEDEWYQVFDTNLDAGRAIELRELIRSQTKAEGMLKDDIAKTQAQLEAFLAAADGVQETAEELTCIHHKANVLFNIMRGGLFADGYEISAEDLIQFVSVRNKGLVPAMQAAIAGSGATINYKNLLEKVRAQQNSQLERMVLEYLPLTFSRRHGDPSRPWNRFSIELKDERGNRRLNYQGNWRDIFQNWEALAYSYPLYIEGMVAKFLNALTPDGFNPYRITRDGIDWEVVEPDNPWSNIGYWGDHQVIYLLKLLEFQASLDRKGLLAQLDRPLYSSANVPYHLKPYKDILANPRSTIDFDHQRHHHIEALTAELGSDAKLVLHKDKSVALISMTAKLLAILLAKLGNLVPGGGIWLNTQRPEWNDANNALAGYGLSMVTLYYLHRFVEFFIQLYSESDAGSFMLPEETERCVRDLAKLFAQTNPETADSPKGRRAFMDAAGQIYETFRENLYTHGYSGTAKTISRSELIEYLKTFKTHIQYTIRKNRRSDGLYHAYNTFSVEQDGSITLHYLDEMLEGQVAVLSSRALTGSESLELFKALRHGRLFREDQYSYILYPDKELPRFLEKNQVPQEKIQAIPLLAALVAQKDHRIITLDIHGTGHFNAQFRNARDLEKALADLAARDAKLAELVQRDSRAVLDLYEATFNHRSFTGRSGTFYAYEGLGSIYWHMVSKLLLAIQETLLLETNPEVRRDLIDAYYDVRKGLGFNKKPEVYGAFPTDPYSHTPAGQGAKQPGMTGQVKEEVLTRWGELGISIQNGQLTCNPVLLKKTEFFADGHLEFTYCGVPVVYRLTDASEGSIKIHRAVPVPSTADVIEYKGLTLDRDNSQRLFNRDGSIGQIEVFIPRSRLV
;
A
#
# COMPACT_ATOMS: atom_id res chain seq x y z
N MET A 1 9.51 -9.37 25.50
CA MET A 1 10.75 -8.78 24.94
C MET A 1 11.94 -9.39 25.66
N VAL A 2 13.09 -9.48 24.99
CA VAL A 2 14.35 -9.98 25.56
C VAL A 2 15.53 -9.15 25.05
N THR A 3 16.53 -8.91 25.89
CA THR A 3 17.82 -8.38 25.42
C THR A 3 18.63 -9.52 24.83
N PHE A 4 19.02 -9.40 23.57
CA PHE A 4 19.79 -10.40 22.84
C PHE A 4 20.80 -9.68 21.94
N LEU A 5 22.09 -10.06 22.04
CA LEU A 5 23.17 -9.43 21.28
C LEU A 5 23.24 -7.89 21.43
N GLY A 6 22.99 -7.38 22.64
CA GLY A 6 23.05 -5.95 22.96
C GLY A 6 21.90 -5.11 22.38
N ASP A 7 20.86 -5.73 21.84
CA ASP A 7 19.68 -5.07 21.27
C ASP A 7 18.39 -5.73 21.81
N THR A 8 17.26 -5.08 21.67
CA THR A 8 15.97 -5.54 22.19
C THR A 8 15.20 -6.30 21.11
N TYR A 9 14.82 -7.54 21.42
CA TYR A 9 14.15 -8.44 20.49
C TYR A 9 12.78 -8.91 21.01
N PHE A 10 11.86 -9.08 20.07
CA PHE A 10 10.71 -9.94 20.25
C PHE A 10 11.13 -11.39 20.05
N LYS A 11 10.90 -12.26 21.05
CA LYS A 11 11.15 -13.70 20.95
C LYS A 11 9.83 -14.45 20.82
N ILE A 12 9.68 -15.22 19.75
CA ILE A 12 8.70 -16.29 19.66
C ILE A 12 9.42 -17.58 20.05
N ALA A 13 9.08 -18.12 21.22
CA ALA A 13 9.61 -19.40 21.66
C ALA A 13 8.82 -20.55 21.02
N HIS A 14 9.48 -21.68 20.75
CA HIS A 14 8.87 -22.85 20.11
C HIS A 14 8.18 -22.48 18.79
N VAL A 15 8.88 -21.70 17.94
CA VAL A 15 8.31 -21.18 16.68
C VAL A 15 7.89 -22.31 15.73
N ASP A 16 8.51 -23.47 15.85
CA ASP A 16 8.22 -24.70 15.12
C ASP A 16 6.88 -25.36 15.52
N ALA A 17 6.27 -24.94 16.64
CA ALA A 17 4.90 -25.31 17.00
C ALA A 17 3.83 -24.48 16.27
N MET A 18 4.22 -23.48 15.48
CA MET A 18 3.33 -22.67 14.65
C MET A 18 3.51 -23.02 13.17
N PRO A 19 2.44 -22.93 12.34
CA PRO A 19 2.61 -22.93 10.90
C PRO A 19 3.61 -21.84 10.47
N PRO A 20 4.54 -22.12 9.53
CA PRO A 20 5.45 -21.11 9.06
C PRO A 20 4.71 -19.89 8.52
N PHE A 21 5.20 -18.71 8.87
CA PHE A 21 4.75 -17.41 8.38
C PHE A 21 5.87 -16.62 7.71
N PHE A 22 5.48 -15.67 6.85
CA PHE A 22 6.37 -14.92 5.95
C PHE A 22 6.63 -13.51 6.47
N MET A 23 7.86 -13.02 6.33
CA MET A 23 8.33 -11.73 6.87
C MET A 23 9.12 -10.94 5.83
N THR A 24 9.19 -9.63 6.02
CA THR A 24 10.15 -8.74 5.36
C THR A 24 11.14 -8.22 6.39
N ILE A 25 12.43 -8.30 6.09
CA ILE A 25 13.49 -7.71 6.92
C ILE A 25 13.91 -6.42 6.24
N VAL A 26 13.84 -5.32 6.99
CA VAL A 26 13.98 -3.97 6.43
C VAL A 26 15.42 -3.46 6.52
N SER A 27 15.74 -2.48 5.67
CA SER A 27 17.05 -1.83 5.64
C SER A 27 16.86 -0.35 5.34
N ALA A 28 17.79 0.50 5.83
CA ALA A 28 17.92 1.88 5.36
C ALA A 28 18.57 1.96 3.96
N SER A 29 19.16 0.85 3.49
CA SER A 29 19.78 0.72 2.15
C SER A 29 18.82 0.09 1.14
N ASP A 30 19.36 -0.22 -0.05
CA ASP A 30 18.66 -0.92 -1.12
C ASP A 30 18.63 -2.46 -0.95
N VAL A 31 19.11 -3.00 0.17
CA VAL A 31 19.02 -4.43 0.49
C VAL A 31 17.56 -4.81 0.80
N TRP A 32 17.07 -5.87 0.17
CA TRP A 32 15.78 -6.50 0.48
C TRP A 32 15.97 -7.95 0.89
N ASN A 33 15.19 -8.40 1.87
CA ASN A 33 15.22 -9.77 2.38
C ASN A 33 13.81 -10.21 2.78
N PHE A 34 13.27 -11.19 2.06
CA PHE A 34 11.97 -11.79 2.32
C PHE A 34 12.15 -13.23 2.78
N ILE A 35 11.67 -13.54 3.98
CA ILE A 35 12.06 -14.75 4.70
C ILE A 35 10.90 -15.37 5.46
N TRP A 36 10.79 -16.69 5.41
CA TRP A 36 9.88 -17.48 6.23
C TRP A 36 10.49 -17.75 7.61
N SER A 37 9.63 -17.88 8.61
CA SER A 37 9.97 -18.30 9.98
C SER A 37 10.60 -19.69 10.10
N ASN A 38 10.56 -20.50 9.03
CA ASN A 38 11.32 -21.74 8.93
C ASN A 38 12.73 -21.53 8.32
N GLY A 39 13.04 -20.37 7.77
CA GLY A 39 14.35 -20.01 7.22
C GLY A 39 14.43 -20.01 5.68
N GLY A 40 13.39 -20.43 4.96
CA GLY A 40 13.33 -20.27 3.50
C GLY A 40 13.30 -18.79 3.12
N LEU A 41 14.18 -18.34 2.21
CA LEU A 41 14.32 -16.92 1.88
C LEU A 41 14.61 -16.64 0.41
N THR A 42 14.30 -15.41 0.01
CA THR A 42 14.89 -14.73 -1.14
C THR A 42 15.36 -13.35 -0.72
N ALA A 43 16.52 -12.92 -1.21
CA ALA A 43 17.13 -11.66 -0.83
C ALA A 43 18.01 -11.12 -1.97
N GLY A 44 18.30 -9.82 -1.95
CA GLY A 44 19.12 -9.14 -2.95
C GLY A 44 19.24 -7.64 -2.68
N ARG A 45 19.66 -6.88 -3.68
CA ARG A 45 19.66 -5.41 -3.65
C ARG A 45 18.75 -4.84 -4.71
N LYS A 46 18.31 -3.58 -4.58
CA LYS A 46 17.51 -2.82 -5.56
C LYS A 46 16.18 -3.48 -5.98
N ASN A 47 16.19 -4.53 -6.77
CA ASN A 47 15.00 -5.25 -7.24
C ASN A 47 15.29 -6.75 -7.48
N ALA A 48 14.28 -7.49 -7.94
CA ALA A 48 14.35 -8.95 -8.13
C ALA A 48 15.40 -9.44 -9.17
N ASP A 49 15.87 -8.57 -10.07
CA ASP A 49 16.91 -8.92 -11.06
C ASP A 49 18.34 -8.83 -10.50
N TYR A 50 18.47 -8.34 -9.26
CA TYR A 50 19.73 -8.22 -8.52
C TYR A 50 19.63 -9.09 -7.26
N ALA A 51 19.12 -10.31 -7.44
CA ALA A 51 18.90 -11.27 -6.37
C ALA A 51 20.18 -12.05 -6.02
N ILE A 52 20.40 -12.30 -4.73
CA ILE A 52 21.41 -13.22 -4.19
C ILE A 52 20.85 -14.65 -4.17
N PHE A 53 19.56 -14.80 -3.84
CA PHE A 53 18.84 -16.07 -3.88
C PHE A 53 17.65 -15.97 -4.82
N PRO A 54 17.27 -17.02 -5.57
CA PRO A 54 16.21 -16.95 -6.56
C PRO A 54 14.94 -16.27 -6.05
N TYR A 55 14.42 -15.30 -6.81
CA TYR A 55 13.17 -14.62 -6.50
C TYR A 55 11.99 -15.42 -7.05
N TYR A 56 11.28 -16.10 -6.15
CA TYR A 56 10.06 -16.86 -6.46
C TYR A 56 8.85 -16.29 -5.69
N THR A 57 7.66 -16.83 -5.98
CA THR A 57 6.48 -16.60 -5.15
C THR A 57 6.67 -17.16 -3.74
N ALA A 58 5.98 -16.60 -2.74
CA ALA A 58 6.25 -16.89 -1.33
C ALA A 58 6.15 -18.39 -1.00
N ASP A 59 5.17 -19.11 -1.55
CA ASP A 59 5.02 -20.56 -1.45
C ASP A 59 6.27 -21.31 -1.95
N LYS A 60 6.74 -21.00 -3.15
CA LYS A 60 7.96 -21.60 -3.71
C LYS A 60 9.21 -21.24 -2.91
N VAL A 61 9.26 -20.06 -2.30
CA VAL A 61 10.36 -19.67 -1.39
C VAL A 61 10.34 -20.53 -0.12
N ALA A 62 9.15 -20.88 0.41
CA ALA A 62 9.03 -21.81 1.53
C ALA A 62 9.50 -23.22 1.14
N ASP A 63 9.04 -23.73 0.00
CA ASP A 63 9.42 -25.04 -0.52
C ASP A 63 10.93 -25.13 -0.80
N ALA A 64 11.54 -24.01 -1.21
CA ALA A 64 12.95 -23.92 -1.55
C ALA A 64 13.92 -23.96 -0.37
N ARG A 65 13.42 -23.90 0.88
CA ARG A 65 14.24 -23.90 2.11
C ARG A 65 15.33 -24.96 2.13
N THR A 66 15.06 -26.16 1.61
CA THR A 66 15.99 -27.30 1.70
C THR A 66 17.16 -27.22 0.71
N TYR A 67 17.03 -26.42 -0.36
CA TYR A 67 18.03 -26.31 -1.42
C TYR A 67 18.48 -24.87 -1.71
N THR A 68 17.94 -23.86 -1.02
CA THR A 68 18.29 -22.45 -1.19
C THR A 68 18.49 -21.78 0.16
N GLY A 69 19.50 -20.91 0.26
CA GLY A 69 19.76 -20.16 1.49
C GLY A 69 20.65 -20.93 2.47
N PRO A 70 20.47 -20.74 3.79
CA PRO A 70 21.40 -21.23 4.80
C PRO A 70 21.40 -22.76 4.90
N TYR A 71 22.57 -23.33 5.15
CA TYR A 71 22.77 -24.72 5.53
C TYR A 71 23.90 -24.81 6.56
N THR A 72 23.67 -25.60 7.60
CA THR A 72 24.66 -25.83 8.67
C THR A 72 24.60 -27.30 9.08
N ALA A 73 25.75 -27.95 9.17
CA ALA A 73 25.90 -29.28 9.73
C ALA A 73 27.12 -29.36 10.64
N LEU A 74 26.98 -30.07 11.75
CA LEU A 74 27.97 -30.18 12.80
C LEU A 74 28.30 -31.65 13.05
N LYS A 75 29.59 -31.95 13.19
CA LYS A 75 30.10 -33.21 13.72
C LYS A 75 30.74 -32.95 15.07
N VAL A 76 30.06 -33.36 16.14
CA VAL A 76 30.47 -33.14 17.53
C VAL A 76 31.14 -34.40 18.05
N THR A 77 32.41 -34.30 18.41
CA THR A 77 33.20 -35.41 18.94
C THR A 77 33.10 -35.45 20.46
N GLU A 78 32.73 -36.60 21.00
CA GLU A 78 32.63 -36.89 22.44
C GLU A 78 33.27 -38.26 22.72
N GLY A 79 34.52 -38.25 23.22
CA GLY A 79 35.32 -39.47 23.33
C GLY A 79 35.50 -40.12 21.95
N ASP A 80 35.15 -41.40 21.83
CA ASP A 80 35.22 -42.16 20.58
C ASP A 80 33.97 -42.00 19.67
N LYS A 81 32.97 -41.21 20.11
CA LYS A 81 31.73 -41.00 19.35
C LYS A 81 31.77 -39.69 18.56
N VAL A 82 31.20 -39.73 17.36
CA VAL A 82 30.96 -38.54 16.53
C VAL A 82 29.47 -38.44 16.27
N TRP A 83 28.86 -37.38 16.80
CA TRP A 83 27.45 -37.07 16.63
C TRP A 83 27.26 -36.11 15.45
N TYR A 84 26.29 -36.40 14.57
CA TYR A 84 25.93 -35.50 13.46
C TYR A 84 24.65 -34.73 13.81
N TRP A 85 24.75 -33.40 13.85
CA TRP A 85 23.62 -32.51 14.09
C TRP A 85 23.49 -31.50 12.96
N GLU A 86 22.31 -31.45 12.34
CA GLU A 86 21.97 -30.49 11.28
C GLU A 86 20.85 -29.57 11.80
N PRO A 87 21.19 -28.44 12.44
CA PRO A 87 20.20 -27.54 13.00
C PRO A 87 19.25 -27.03 11.93
N PHE A 88 17.99 -26.84 12.32
CA PHE A 88 16.88 -26.43 11.45
C PHE A 88 16.51 -27.44 10.35
N SER A 89 17.14 -28.60 10.28
CA SER A 89 16.76 -29.65 9.33
C SER A 89 15.46 -30.33 9.74
N ASP A 90 14.55 -30.53 8.79
CA ASP A 90 13.35 -31.32 9.02
C ASP A 90 13.67 -32.83 9.01
N THR A 91 14.81 -33.22 8.42
CA THR A 91 15.29 -34.62 8.38
C THR A 91 15.77 -35.13 9.74
N SER A 92 16.04 -34.21 10.69
CA SER A 92 16.48 -34.54 12.05
C SER A 92 15.33 -34.57 13.07
N THR A 93 14.08 -34.45 12.61
CA THR A 93 12.89 -34.42 13.49
C THR A 93 12.79 -35.69 14.33
N GLY A 94 12.69 -35.53 15.65
CA GLY A 94 12.59 -36.64 16.60
C GLY A 94 13.93 -37.33 16.95
N LEU A 95 15.05 -36.99 16.29
CA LEU A 95 16.38 -37.51 16.64
C LEU A 95 16.97 -36.85 17.88
N TRP A 96 16.70 -35.55 18.05
CA TRP A 96 17.27 -34.71 19.09
C TRP A 96 16.16 -34.06 19.93
N LYS A 97 16.43 -33.84 21.22
CA LYS A 97 15.64 -32.93 22.05
C LYS A 97 16.00 -31.49 21.71
N ILE A 98 15.21 -30.88 20.84
CA ILE A 98 15.44 -29.53 20.34
C ILE A 98 14.38 -28.54 20.78
N GLN A 99 14.77 -27.27 20.83
CA GLN A 99 13.87 -26.13 20.92
C GLN A 99 14.25 -25.11 19.86
N ARG A 100 13.29 -24.68 19.03
CA ARG A 100 13.51 -23.62 18.04
C ARG A 100 12.87 -22.32 18.49
N ASN A 101 13.63 -21.23 18.41
CA ASN A 101 13.15 -19.89 18.75
C ASN A 101 13.44 -18.94 17.58
N LEU A 102 12.60 -17.92 17.44
CA LEU A 102 12.75 -16.87 16.43
C LEU A 102 12.75 -15.50 17.11
N TYR A 103 13.69 -14.65 16.71
CA TYR A 103 13.90 -13.33 17.28
C TYR A 103 13.84 -12.27 16.19
N LYS A 104 13.07 -11.20 16.38
CA LYS A 104 13.12 -10.02 15.51
C LYS A 104 13.29 -8.75 16.34
N ASN A 105 14.21 -7.88 15.95
CA ASN A 105 14.44 -6.65 16.71
C ASN A 105 13.29 -5.65 16.51
N THR A 106 13.24 -4.62 17.36
CA THR A 106 12.14 -3.64 17.39
C THR A 106 11.99 -2.81 16.12
N SER A 107 13.07 -2.63 15.35
CA SER A 107 13.04 -1.94 14.05
C SER A 107 12.78 -2.86 12.86
N GLY A 108 12.74 -4.19 13.06
CA GLY A 108 12.54 -5.17 12.01
C GLY A 108 13.70 -5.35 11.02
N SER A 109 14.90 -4.87 11.36
CA SER A 109 16.11 -4.91 10.52
C SER A 109 17.02 -6.11 10.79
N LYS A 110 16.74 -6.85 11.87
CA LYS A 110 17.47 -8.05 12.26
C LYS A 110 16.51 -9.16 12.61
N ILE A 111 16.78 -10.35 12.10
CA ILE A 111 16.09 -11.60 12.44
C ILE A 111 17.11 -12.65 12.85
N TYR A 112 16.86 -13.42 13.91
CA TYR A 112 17.69 -14.55 14.33
C TYR A 112 16.85 -15.81 14.53
N PHE A 113 17.39 -16.91 14.02
CA PHE A 113 16.92 -18.27 14.21
C PHE A 113 17.82 -18.95 15.23
N GLU A 114 17.23 -19.64 16.18
CA GLU A 114 17.95 -20.37 17.22
C GLU A 114 17.43 -21.81 17.30
N GLU A 115 18.34 -22.78 17.31
CA GLU A 115 18.04 -24.14 17.71
C GLU A 115 18.94 -24.54 18.88
N ILE A 116 18.30 -24.88 20.00
CA ILE A 116 18.96 -25.41 21.19
C ILE A 116 18.87 -26.93 21.11
N ASN A 117 20.00 -27.63 21.08
CA ASN A 117 20.07 -29.08 21.18
C ASN A 117 20.42 -29.47 22.62
N GLN A 118 19.43 -29.99 23.35
CA GLN A 118 19.56 -30.32 24.77
C GLN A 118 20.45 -31.54 25.02
N ASP A 119 20.50 -32.49 24.08
CA ASP A 119 21.29 -33.71 24.22
C ASP A 119 22.78 -33.42 24.06
N LEU A 120 23.14 -32.54 23.12
CA LEU A 120 24.52 -32.12 22.89
C LEU A 120 24.99 -30.98 23.81
N GLN A 121 24.04 -30.31 24.47
CA GLN A 121 24.27 -29.10 25.27
C GLN A 121 24.88 -27.95 24.44
N LEU A 122 24.43 -27.85 23.19
CA LEU A 122 24.87 -26.86 22.22
C LEU A 122 23.69 -26.03 21.74
N THR A 123 23.96 -24.78 21.40
CA THR A 123 23.00 -23.91 20.72
C THR A 123 23.65 -23.40 19.44
N PHE A 124 22.93 -23.51 18.33
CA PHE A 124 23.33 -22.90 17.07
C PHE A 124 22.34 -21.79 16.71
N GLN A 125 22.88 -20.64 16.34
CA GLN A 125 22.11 -19.46 15.98
C GLN A 125 22.63 -18.92 14.65
N TYR A 126 21.72 -18.46 13.81
CA TYR A 126 22.09 -17.58 12.71
C TYR A 126 21.08 -16.45 12.55
N GLY A 127 21.53 -15.30 12.07
CA GLY A 127 20.68 -14.16 11.81
C GLY A 127 21.02 -13.45 10.51
N TRP A 128 20.09 -12.63 10.06
CA TRP A 128 20.21 -11.82 8.85
C TRP A 128 20.07 -10.34 9.18
N THR A 129 20.95 -9.54 8.59
CA THR A 129 20.91 -8.07 8.63
C THR A 129 21.51 -7.48 7.35
N SER A 130 21.60 -6.17 7.26
CA SER A 130 22.11 -5.45 6.09
C SER A 130 23.28 -4.55 6.45
N SER A 131 24.14 -4.36 5.46
CA SER A 131 25.20 -3.36 5.40
C SER A 131 25.02 -2.61 4.08
N ASP A 132 24.89 -1.28 4.13
CA ASP A 132 24.78 -0.46 2.92
C ASP A 132 26.00 -0.64 2.01
N ARG A 133 27.19 -0.75 2.60
CA ARG A 133 28.44 -0.95 1.87
C ARG A 133 28.63 -2.37 1.36
N PHE A 134 28.37 -3.39 2.19
CA PHE A 134 28.76 -4.78 1.91
C PHE A 134 27.59 -5.69 1.50
N GLY A 135 26.34 -5.20 1.54
CA GLY A 135 25.15 -5.93 1.10
C GLY A 135 24.46 -6.73 2.21
N LEU A 136 24.09 -7.97 1.91
CA LEU A 136 23.36 -8.86 2.83
C LEU A 136 24.34 -9.59 3.75
N VAL A 137 24.06 -9.58 5.05
CA VAL A 137 24.95 -10.15 6.07
C VAL A 137 24.24 -11.25 6.84
N ARG A 138 24.84 -12.45 6.86
CA ARG A 138 24.48 -13.54 7.74
C ARG A 138 25.46 -13.59 8.90
N HIS A 139 24.96 -13.54 10.13
CA HIS A 139 25.73 -13.71 11.35
C HIS A 139 25.46 -15.08 11.95
N SER A 140 26.49 -15.89 12.19
CA SER A 140 26.37 -17.25 12.73
C SER A 140 27.09 -17.37 14.06
N ARG A 141 26.50 -18.13 15.00
CA ARG A 141 27.03 -18.32 16.35
C ARG A 141 26.82 -19.75 16.82
N ILE A 142 27.76 -20.25 17.61
CA ILE A 142 27.64 -21.51 18.33
C ILE A 142 28.01 -21.32 19.80
N LEU A 143 27.19 -21.90 20.69
CA LEU A 143 27.36 -21.78 22.13
C LEU A 143 27.45 -23.18 22.74
N ASN A 144 28.43 -23.39 23.61
CA ASN A 144 28.54 -24.58 24.45
C ASN A 144 28.14 -24.23 25.89
N TRP A 145 26.91 -24.55 26.27
CA TRP A 145 26.44 -24.37 27.64
C TRP A 145 26.58 -25.64 28.49
N GLY A 146 27.18 -26.69 27.92
CA GLY A 146 27.57 -27.90 28.63
C GLY A 146 28.75 -27.68 29.58
N LYS A 147 29.06 -28.73 30.34
CA LYS A 147 30.17 -28.71 31.32
C LYS A 147 31.50 -29.16 30.73
N GLU A 148 31.48 -29.76 29.55
CA GLU A 148 32.65 -30.36 28.90
C GLU A 148 33.07 -29.57 27.67
N ARG A 149 34.36 -29.62 27.36
CA ARG A 149 34.90 -29.11 26.09
C ARG A 149 34.36 -29.96 24.93
N ARG A 150 34.00 -29.31 23.81
CA ARG A 150 33.54 -30.00 22.60
C ARG A 150 34.50 -29.74 21.44
N THR A 151 34.86 -30.81 20.73
CA THR A 151 35.56 -30.69 19.43
C THR A 151 34.52 -30.82 18.32
N ILE A 152 34.40 -29.80 17.49
CA ILE A 152 33.30 -29.64 16.54
C ILE A 152 33.87 -29.34 15.15
N ALA A 153 33.54 -30.19 14.18
CA ALA A 153 33.69 -29.81 12.77
C ALA A 153 32.36 -29.22 12.29
N ILE A 154 32.39 -28.05 11.66
CA ILE A 154 31.21 -27.31 11.20
C ILE A 154 31.34 -27.06 9.70
N LEU A 155 30.33 -27.50 8.93
CA LEU A 155 30.13 -27.09 7.55
C LEU A 155 28.95 -26.09 7.53
N ASP A 156 29.24 -24.82 7.30
CA ASP A 156 28.25 -23.73 7.40
C ASP A 156 28.32 -22.79 6.20
N GLY A 157 27.17 -22.34 5.70
CA GLY A 157 27.12 -21.31 4.66
C GLY A 157 25.78 -21.28 3.94
N CYS A 158 25.80 -20.95 2.66
CA CYS A 158 24.59 -20.83 1.85
C CYS A 158 24.70 -21.60 0.53
N GLN A 159 23.55 -21.96 -0.04
CA GLN A 159 23.41 -22.69 -1.29
C GLN A 159 22.45 -22.03 -2.27
N ASN A 160 22.58 -22.41 -3.54
CA ASN A 160 21.80 -21.90 -4.68
C ASN A 160 21.88 -20.37 -4.81
N ILE A 161 23.12 -19.86 -4.72
CA ILE A 161 23.41 -18.45 -4.87
C ILE A 161 23.33 -18.09 -6.36
N MET A 162 22.64 -17.02 -6.68
CA MET A 162 22.42 -16.56 -8.04
C MET A 162 23.67 -15.89 -8.60
N PRO A 163 24.00 -16.12 -9.90
CA PRO A 163 24.96 -15.28 -10.58
C PRO A 163 24.38 -13.89 -10.87
N ALA A 164 25.24 -12.90 -11.09
CA ALA A 164 24.80 -11.63 -11.65
C ALA A 164 24.31 -11.78 -13.11
N CYS A 165 23.77 -10.68 -13.68
CA CYS A 165 23.27 -10.62 -15.06
C CYS A 165 22.15 -11.62 -15.38
N THR A 166 21.28 -11.90 -14.39
CA THR A 166 20.14 -12.81 -14.55
C THR A 166 18.86 -12.14 -14.11
N THR A 167 17.84 -12.14 -14.96
CA THR A 167 16.51 -11.62 -14.59
C THR A 167 15.70 -12.63 -13.79
N ALA A 168 14.82 -12.16 -12.93
CA ALA A 168 13.90 -13.01 -12.17
C ALA A 168 13.01 -13.83 -13.12
N ASP A 169 12.52 -13.22 -14.21
CA ASP A 169 11.70 -13.90 -15.22
C ASP A 169 12.44 -15.08 -15.85
N PHE A 170 13.71 -14.88 -16.24
CA PHE A 170 14.52 -15.94 -16.84
C PHE A 170 14.80 -17.07 -15.84
N GLN A 171 15.12 -16.75 -14.58
CA GLN A 171 15.30 -17.75 -13.53
C GLN A 171 14.01 -18.55 -13.26
N ASN A 172 12.84 -17.93 -13.35
CA ASN A 172 11.56 -18.60 -13.14
C ASN A 172 11.18 -19.52 -14.31
N ALA A 173 11.42 -19.09 -15.55
CA ALA A 173 11.02 -19.81 -16.74
C ALA A 173 12.06 -20.84 -17.22
N ASN A 174 13.36 -20.56 -17.05
CA ASN A 174 14.45 -21.26 -17.74
C ASN A 174 15.64 -21.61 -16.83
N SER A 175 15.42 -21.88 -15.53
CA SER A 175 16.49 -22.13 -14.56
C SER A 175 17.52 -23.21 -14.95
N ILE A 176 17.10 -24.30 -15.60
CA ILE A 176 18.01 -25.38 -16.05
C ILE A 176 18.92 -24.89 -17.18
N LEU A 177 18.39 -24.07 -18.10
CA LEU A 177 19.20 -23.44 -19.14
C LEU A 177 20.20 -22.47 -18.51
N LEU A 178 19.76 -21.66 -17.53
CA LEU A 178 20.68 -20.79 -16.80
C LEU A 178 21.81 -21.57 -16.12
N ASP A 179 21.50 -22.72 -15.50
CA ASP A 179 22.50 -23.56 -14.83
C ASP A 179 23.69 -23.88 -15.76
N ALA A 180 23.44 -24.15 -17.04
CA ALA A 180 24.49 -24.43 -18.03
C ALA A 180 25.47 -23.26 -18.26
N TYR A 181 25.06 -22.02 -17.97
CA TYR A 181 25.88 -20.81 -18.12
C TYR A 181 26.53 -20.38 -16.80
N LYS A 182 26.17 -20.98 -15.66
CA LYS A 182 26.75 -20.60 -14.37
C LYS A 182 28.24 -20.94 -14.32
N LYS A 183 29.03 -19.97 -13.88
CA LYS A 183 30.45 -20.12 -13.58
C LYS A 183 30.75 -19.41 -12.27
N THR A 184 31.17 -20.17 -11.26
CA THR A 184 31.55 -19.63 -9.96
C THR A 184 33.04 -19.80 -9.73
N ASP A 185 33.77 -18.71 -9.57
CA ASP A 185 35.22 -18.71 -9.31
C ASP A 185 35.49 -18.51 -7.82
N LEU A 186 36.45 -19.27 -7.26
CA LEU A 186 36.92 -19.13 -5.88
C LEU A 186 38.31 -18.49 -5.88
N ASP A 187 38.45 -17.37 -5.18
CA ASP A 187 39.75 -16.78 -4.87
C ASP A 187 40.42 -17.57 -3.72
N GLY A 188 41.47 -18.31 -4.04
CA GLY A 188 42.16 -19.17 -3.08
C GLY A 188 42.92 -18.42 -1.99
N GLU A 189 43.16 -17.12 -2.16
CA GLU A 189 43.86 -16.29 -1.17
C GLU A 189 42.91 -15.78 -0.08
N THR A 190 41.73 -15.31 -0.45
CA THR A 190 40.78 -14.67 0.48
C THR A 190 39.56 -15.52 0.82
N GLY A 191 39.28 -16.58 0.04
CA GLY A 191 38.06 -17.38 0.18
C GLY A 191 36.82 -16.72 -0.43
N MET A 192 36.98 -15.61 -1.14
CA MET A 192 35.89 -14.93 -1.85
C MET A 192 35.42 -15.75 -3.06
N ALA A 193 34.11 -15.91 -3.21
CA ALA A 193 33.49 -16.53 -4.37
C ALA A 193 32.86 -15.47 -5.28
N LEU A 194 33.04 -15.59 -6.59
CA LEU A 194 32.40 -14.77 -7.61
C LEU A 194 31.40 -15.62 -8.38
N PHE A 195 30.11 -15.30 -8.25
CA PHE A 195 29.00 -15.98 -8.93
C PHE A 195 28.63 -15.21 -10.20
N ALA A 196 29.02 -15.75 -11.35
CA ALA A 196 28.83 -15.11 -12.66
C ALA A 196 28.22 -16.09 -13.68
N VAL A 197 27.91 -15.54 -14.86
CA VAL A 197 27.60 -16.32 -16.05
C VAL A 197 28.80 -16.30 -17.00
N SER A 198 29.01 -17.38 -17.74
CA SER A 198 30.04 -17.42 -18.79
C SER A 198 29.72 -16.49 -19.97
N SER A 199 28.44 -16.19 -20.17
CA SER A 199 27.87 -15.27 -21.17
C SER A 199 26.44 -14.94 -20.74
N ILE A 200 25.97 -13.72 -21.01
CA ILE A 200 24.56 -13.35 -20.77
C ILE A 200 23.70 -14.17 -21.72
N VAL A 201 22.67 -14.82 -21.18
CA VAL A 201 21.81 -15.72 -21.96
C VAL A 201 20.88 -14.91 -22.86
N THR A 202 21.00 -15.11 -24.17
CA THR A 202 20.19 -14.44 -25.20
C THR A 202 20.00 -15.36 -26.40
N ASP A 203 18.88 -15.22 -27.11
CA ASP A 203 18.62 -15.92 -28.38
C ASP A 203 19.20 -15.18 -29.59
N LYS A 204 19.70 -13.95 -29.39
CA LYS A 204 20.37 -13.20 -30.44
C LYS A 204 21.70 -13.87 -30.79
N ALA A 205 21.94 -14.06 -32.09
CA ALA A 205 23.18 -14.59 -32.62
C ALA A 205 24.32 -13.54 -32.61
N GLU A 206 24.64 -13.02 -31.42
CA GLU A 206 25.69 -12.03 -31.19
C GLU A 206 26.41 -12.31 -29.86
N PRO A 207 27.67 -11.87 -29.68
CA PRO A 207 28.36 -11.95 -28.39
C PRO A 207 27.60 -11.18 -27.30
N SER A 208 27.52 -11.73 -26.09
CA SER A 208 26.83 -11.11 -24.95
C SER A 208 27.63 -11.31 -23.65
N GLU A 209 28.56 -10.41 -23.38
CA GLU A 209 29.53 -10.58 -22.28
C GLU A 209 28.89 -10.42 -20.88
N GLY A 210 29.17 -11.36 -19.98
CA GLY A 210 28.78 -11.31 -18.57
C GLY A 210 29.86 -10.68 -17.69
N LEU A 211 29.88 -9.34 -17.61
CA LEU A 211 30.98 -8.59 -16.95
C LEU A 211 30.72 -8.21 -15.48
N PHE A 212 29.66 -8.75 -14.87
CA PHE A 212 29.36 -8.56 -13.45
C PHE A 212 29.31 -9.91 -12.74
N ALA A 213 29.61 -9.90 -11.44
CA ALA A 213 29.45 -11.03 -10.55
C ALA A 213 28.71 -10.62 -9.27
N ASN A 214 27.89 -11.53 -8.75
CA ASN A 214 27.55 -11.48 -7.33
C ASN A 214 28.76 -12.03 -6.55
N VAL A 215 28.96 -11.59 -5.32
CA VAL A 215 30.12 -12.01 -4.52
C VAL A 215 29.68 -12.52 -3.16
N GLY A 216 30.45 -13.46 -2.62
CA GLY A 216 30.27 -13.95 -1.26
C GLY A 216 31.61 -14.12 -0.56
N TRP A 217 31.72 -13.77 0.71
CA TRP A 217 32.93 -13.97 1.51
C TRP A 217 32.61 -14.21 2.99
N PHE A 218 33.59 -14.71 3.76
CA PHE A 218 33.47 -14.94 5.20
C PHE A 218 34.41 -14.03 5.98
N SER A 219 33.98 -13.57 7.16
CA SER A 219 34.85 -12.78 8.06
C SER A 219 35.98 -13.59 8.69
N ARG A 220 36.03 -14.90 8.43
CA ARG A 220 36.94 -15.85 9.06
C ARG A 220 37.66 -16.71 8.02
N GLN A 221 38.88 -17.14 8.34
CA GLN A 221 39.65 -18.06 7.52
C GLN A 221 39.10 -19.48 7.62
N GLY A 222 39.13 -20.21 6.51
CA GLY A 222 38.81 -21.62 6.47
C GLY A 222 38.74 -22.12 5.04
N ILE A 223 38.37 -23.38 4.87
CA ILE A 223 38.29 -24.00 3.56
C ILE A 223 36.88 -23.77 3.01
N VAL A 224 36.79 -23.08 1.87
CA VAL A 224 35.54 -22.80 1.18
C VAL A 224 35.27 -23.84 0.10
N TYR A 225 34.04 -24.36 0.09
CA TYR A 225 33.55 -25.33 -0.88
C TYR A 225 32.39 -24.74 -1.69
N LEU A 226 32.46 -24.92 -3.01
CA LEU A 226 31.46 -24.40 -3.95
C LEU A 226 30.38 -25.43 -4.33
N ALA A 227 30.64 -26.73 -4.18
CA ALA A 227 29.78 -27.80 -4.68
C ALA A 227 28.76 -28.26 -3.62
N ASN A 228 27.49 -28.44 -4.02
CA ASN A 228 26.42 -28.87 -3.12
C ASN A 228 26.61 -30.30 -2.58
N GLU A 229 27.34 -31.14 -3.32
CA GLU A 229 27.71 -32.51 -2.95
C GLU A 229 28.57 -32.55 -1.66
N THR A 230 29.19 -31.43 -1.29
CA THR A 230 29.96 -31.27 -0.05
C THR A 230 29.12 -31.61 1.19
N LYS A 231 27.81 -31.35 1.17
CA LYS A 231 26.89 -31.67 2.28
C LYS A 231 26.85 -33.16 2.58
N GLU A 232 26.61 -33.98 1.55
CA GLU A 232 26.54 -35.44 1.67
C GLU A 232 27.92 -36.02 1.99
N ALA A 233 28.98 -35.47 1.38
CA ALA A 233 30.34 -35.88 1.69
C ALA A 233 30.70 -35.61 3.15
N PHE A 234 30.34 -34.43 3.67
CA PHE A 234 30.54 -34.06 5.07
C PHE A 234 29.74 -34.97 5.99
N LYS A 235 28.45 -35.18 5.74
CA LYS A 235 27.58 -36.06 6.53
C LYS A 235 28.15 -37.46 6.70
N TYR A 236 28.53 -38.12 5.60
CA TYR A 236 29.04 -39.49 5.63
C TYR A 236 30.55 -39.61 5.86
N GLY A 237 31.27 -38.49 6.07
CA GLY A 237 32.72 -38.52 6.26
C GLY A 237 33.50 -38.96 5.02
N LYS A 238 32.95 -38.72 3.83
CA LYS A 238 33.67 -38.89 2.56
C LYS A 238 34.68 -37.73 2.38
N PRO A 239 35.72 -37.90 1.55
CA PRO A 239 36.64 -36.82 1.23
C PRO A 239 35.92 -35.58 0.68
N LEU A 240 36.26 -34.40 1.20
CA LEU A 240 35.72 -33.12 0.73
C LEU A 240 36.61 -32.56 -0.38
N VAL A 241 36.03 -32.29 -1.55
CA VAL A 241 36.78 -31.85 -2.73
C VAL A 241 36.63 -30.35 -2.92
N GLN A 242 37.73 -29.61 -2.73
CA GLN A 242 37.77 -28.17 -3.05
C GLN A 242 38.02 -27.97 -4.54
N GLN A 243 37.29 -27.03 -5.15
CA GLN A 243 37.42 -26.68 -6.56
C GLN A 243 37.60 -25.16 -6.67
N GLY A 244 38.55 -24.72 -7.50
CA GLY A 244 38.77 -23.30 -7.78
C GLY A 244 37.69 -22.69 -8.68
N VAL A 245 36.98 -23.51 -9.46
CA VAL A 245 35.89 -23.06 -10.35
C VAL A 245 34.80 -24.14 -10.42
N LEU A 246 33.55 -23.75 -10.24
CA LEU A 246 32.36 -24.58 -10.50
C LEU A 246 31.68 -24.12 -11.79
N LYS A 247 31.30 -25.04 -12.68
CA LYS A 247 30.70 -24.73 -14.00
C LYS A 247 29.43 -25.54 -14.23
N GLY A 248 28.40 -24.93 -14.80
CA GLY A 248 27.20 -25.66 -15.24
C GLY A 248 26.28 -26.13 -14.10
N LEU A 249 26.55 -25.71 -12.86
CA LEU A 249 25.91 -26.23 -11.65
C LEU A 249 25.48 -25.10 -10.74
N ARG A 250 24.49 -25.39 -9.88
CA ARG A 250 24.03 -24.47 -8.82
C ARG A 250 25.11 -24.38 -7.74
N PRO A 251 25.67 -23.19 -7.49
CA PRO A 251 26.75 -23.06 -6.53
C PRO A 251 26.24 -23.03 -5.10
N SER A 252 27.11 -23.45 -4.21
CA SER A 252 27.07 -23.18 -2.78
C SER A 252 28.30 -22.38 -2.39
N GLN A 253 28.33 -21.92 -1.15
CA GLN A 253 29.53 -21.38 -0.53
C GLN A 253 29.51 -21.79 0.94
N PHE A 254 30.16 -22.92 1.21
CA PHE A 254 30.26 -23.49 2.55
C PHE A 254 31.67 -23.33 3.11
N LEU A 255 31.76 -22.84 4.34
CA LEU A 255 32.98 -22.77 5.13
C LEU A 255 33.07 -24.01 6.02
N LEU A 256 34.15 -24.77 5.89
CA LEU A 256 34.51 -25.82 6.83
C LEU A 256 35.40 -25.22 7.95
N GLN A 257 34.98 -25.44 9.19
CA GLN A 257 35.70 -25.03 10.39
C GLN A 257 35.91 -26.22 11.32
N ASN A 258 37.04 -26.24 12.03
CA ASN A 258 37.28 -27.16 13.14
C ASN A 258 37.51 -26.32 14.39
N LEU A 259 36.65 -26.49 15.39
CA LEU A 259 36.61 -25.68 16.60
C LEU A 259 36.79 -26.54 17.84
N GLU A 260 37.56 -26.05 18.80
CA GLU A 260 37.57 -26.56 20.17
C GLU A 260 36.83 -25.56 21.06
N LEU A 261 35.56 -25.84 21.35
CA LEU A 261 34.70 -24.95 22.10
C LEU A 261 34.68 -25.34 23.58
N GLN A 262 35.26 -24.49 24.43
CA GLN A 262 35.30 -24.70 25.88
C GLN A 262 33.90 -24.70 26.50
N ALA A 263 33.76 -25.29 27.69
CA ALA A 263 32.53 -25.21 28.46
C ALA A 263 32.20 -23.75 28.78
N GLY A 264 30.94 -23.35 28.54
CA GLY A 264 30.47 -21.97 28.70
C GLY A 264 30.92 -20.98 27.62
N ALA A 265 31.72 -21.41 26.63
CA ALA A 265 32.22 -20.54 25.58
C ALA A 265 31.26 -20.44 24.39
N GLU A 266 31.40 -19.34 23.65
CA GLU A 266 30.72 -19.10 22.38
C GLU A 266 31.73 -18.71 21.31
N ASP A 267 31.33 -18.88 20.04
CA ASP A 267 32.12 -18.50 18.89
C ASP A 267 31.21 -17.96 17.77
N GLU A 268 31.70 -17.00 16.97
CA GLU A 268 30.92 -16.29 15.96
C GLU A 268 31.68 -16.01 14.64
N TRP A 269 30.94 -15.90 13.54
CA TRP A 269 31.47 -15.50 12.22
C TRP A 269 30.39 -14.91 11.33
N TYR A 270 30.79 -14.20 10.27
CA TYR A 270 29.89 -13.63 9.28
C TYR A 270 30.10 -14.26 7.91
N GLN A 271 29.00 -14.37 7.15
CA GLN A 271 28.99 -14.56 5.71
C GLN A 271 28.30 -13.35 5.07
N VAL A 272 28.91 -12.79 4.03
CA VAL A 272 28.51 -11.51 3.45
C VAL A 272 28.33 -11.66 1.95
N PHE A 273 27.26 -11.09 1.41
CA PHE A 273 26.92 -11.14 -0.01
C PHE A 273 26.67 -9.75 -0.58
N ASP A 274 27.27 -9.45 -1.73
CA ASP A 274 26.95 -8.24 -2.50
C ASP A 274 26.65 -8.60 -3.96
N THR A 275 25.99 -7.70 -4.68
CA THR A 275 25.44 -7.98 -6.01
C THR A 275 26.01 -7.05 -7.07
N ASN A 276 26.19 -7.59 -8.28
CA ASN A 276 26.56 -6.82 -9.47
C ASN A 276 27.85 -6.00 -9.32
N LEU A 277 28.92 -6.63 -8.83
CA LEU A 277 30.26 -6.04 -8.85
C LEU A 277 30.89 -6.25 -10.22
N ASP A 278 31.44 -5.19 -10.79
CA ASP A 278 32.39 -5.30 -11.89
C ASP A 278 33.77 -5.77 -11.37
N ALA A 279 34.70 -6.00 -12.29
CA ALA A 279 36.05 -6.46 -11.94
C ALA A 279 36.80 -5.47 -11.02
N GLY A 280 36.61 -4.16 -11.18
CA GLY A 280 37.28 -3.15 -10.38
C GLY A 280 36.82 -3.21 -8.92
N ARG A 281 35.50 -3.17 -8.69
CA ARG A 281 34.90 -3.28 -7.36
C ARG A 281 35.20 -4.64 -6.70
N ALA A 282 35.24 -5.72 -7.47
CA ALA A 282 35.59 -7.04 -6.96
C ALA A 282 37.06 -7.11 -6.48
N ILE A 283 38.00 -6.47 -7.20
CA ILE A 283 39.40 -6.38 -6.77
C ILE A 283 39.53 -5.50 -5.52
N GLU A 284 38.86 -4.35 -5.46
CA GLU A 284 38.84 -3.49 -4.27
C GLU A 284 38.34 -4.24 -3.03
N LEU A 285 37.27 -5.02 -3.19
CA LEU A 285 36.76 -5.87 -2.11
C LEU A 285 37.78 -6.95 -1.73
N ARG A 286 38.38 -7.65 -2.70
CA ARG A 286 39.41 -8.67 -2.46
C ARG A 286 40.58 -8.12 -1.66
N GLU A 287 41.10 -6.96 -2.04
CA GLU A 287 42.20 -6.29 -1.33
C GLU A 287 41.82 -5.92 0.10
N LEU A 288 40.58 -5.47 0.31
CA LEU A 288 40.07 -5.14 1.63
C LEU A 288 39.99 -6.38 2.55
N ILE A 289 39.48 -7.50 2.04
CA ILE A 289 39.25 -8.72 2.84
C ILE A 289 40.50 -9.57 3.05
N ARG A 290 41.63 -9.26 2.39
CA ARG A 290 42.94 -9.84 2.72
C ARG A 290 43.26 -9.72 4.21
N SER A 291 42.88 -8.60 4.82
CA SER A 291 42.89 -8.43 6.27
C SER A 291 41.49 -8.67 6.83
N GLN A 292 41.18 -9.92 7.16
CA GLN A 292 39.85 -10.30 7.64
C GLN A 292 39.43 -9.55 8.91
N THR A 293 40.34 -9.35 9.88
CA THR A 293 40.05 -8.57 11.09
C THR A 293 39.65 -7.13 10.76
N LYS A 294 40.35 -6.49 9.81
CA LYS A 294 40.01 -5.13 9.38
C LYS A 294 38.68 -5.09 8.65
N ALA A 295 38.44 -6.05 7.74
CA ALA A 295 37.19 -6.15 7.00
C ALA A 295 35.99 -6.41 7.94
N GLU A 296 36.15 -7.29 8.93
CA GLU A 296 35.12 -7.55 9.95
C GLU A 296 34.82 -6.31 10.79
N GLY A 297 35.84 -5.57 11.24
CA GLY A 297 35.63 -4.30 11.96
C GLY A 297 34.83 -3.31 11.12
N MET A 298 35.21 -3.13 9.85
CA MET A 298 34.50 -2.23 8.92
C MET A 298 33.08 -2.71 8.61
N LEU A 299 32.85 -4.02 8.54
CA LEU A 299 31.53 -4.62 8.39
C LEU A 299 30.63 -4.31 9.59
N LYS A 300 31.12 -4.57 10.81
CA LYS A 300 30.40 -4.29 12.06
C LYS A 300 30.03 -2.81 12.18
N ASP A 301 30.97 -1.91 11.85
CA ASP A 301 30.73 -0.47 11.82
C ASP A 301 29.66 -0.09 10.80
N ASP A 302 29.66 -0.69 9.61
CA ASP A 302 28.70 -0.37 8.55
C ASP A 302 27.29 -0.91 8.85
N ILE A 303 27.18 -2.09 9.48
CA ILE A 303 25.90 -2.61 10.01
C ILE A 303 25.34 -1.65 11.06
N ALA A 304 26.16 -1.18 11.99
CA ALA A 304 25.74 -0.22 13.01
C ALA A 304 25.29 1.12 12.39
N LYS A 305 26.02 1.64 11.39
CA LYS A 305 25.63 2.85 10.64
C LYS A 305 24.33 2.67 9.87
N THR A 306 24.16 1.53 9.20
CA THR A 306 22.94 1.21 8.44
C THR A 306 21.73 1.14 9.38
N GLN A 307 21.90 0.53 10.56
CA GLN A 307 20.88 0.51 11.60
C GLN A 307 20.55 1.92 12.12
N ALA A 308 21.58 2.71 12.46
CA ALA A 308 21.40 4.07 12.95
C ALA A 308 20.68 4.96 11.93
N GLN A 309 20.95 4.78 10.64
CA GLN A 309 20.25 5.49 9.57
C GLN A 309 18.76 5.10 9.49
N LEU A 310 18.41 3.84 9.73
CA LEU A 310 17.01 3.40 9.78
C LEU A 310 16.27 4.03 10.97
N GLU A 311 16.89 4.03 12.16
CA GLU A 311 16.33 4.70 13.33
C GLU A 311 16.21 6.21 13.11
N ALA A 312 17.15 6.84 12.40
CA ALA A 312 17.06 8.25 12.03
C ALA A 312 15.87 8.53 11.09
N PHE A 313 15.59 7.65 10.12
CA PHE A 313 14.40 7.76 9.28
C PHE A 313 13.10 7.65 10.10
N LEU A 314 13.07 6.75 11.07
CA LEU A 314 11.92 6.58 11.97
C LEU A 314 11.73 7.80 12.87
N ALA A 315 12.80 8.30 13.48
CA ALA A 315 12.76 9.51 14.31
C ALA A 315 12.31 10.74 13.50
N ALA A 316 12.77 10.88 12.25
CA ALA A 316 12.39 11.98 11.38
C ALA A 316 10.89 11.99 11.02
N ALA A 317 10.22 10.84 11.09
CA ALA A 317 8.79 10.65 10.81
C ALA A 317 7.96 10.32 12.07
N ASP A 318 8.45 10.71 13.24
CA ASP A 318 7.78 10.54 14.52
C ASP A 318 7.43 9.08 14.91
N GLY A 319 8.30 8.14 14.56
CA GLY A 319 8.19 6.72 14.91
C GLY A 319 8.72 6.35 16.29
N VAL A 320 9.23 7.31 17.08
CA VAL A 320 9.82 7.08 18.41
C VAL A 320 8.81 7.38 19.50
N GLN A 321 8.49 6.36 20.30
CA GLN A 321 7.62 6.44 21.47
C GLN A 321 8.18 5.57 22.58
N GLU A 322 7.99 6.00 23.83
CA GLU A 322 8.36 5.29 25.03
C GLU A 322 7.23 5.41 26.05
N THR A 323 6.51 4.30 26.24
CA THR A 323 5.38 4.20 27.17
C THR A 323 5.49 2.91 27.96
N ALA A 324 4.67 2.75 29.00
CA ALA A 324 4.59 1.50 29.75
C ALA A 324 3.99 0.33 28.93
N GLU A 325 3.40 0.61 27.76
CA GLU A 325 2.88 -0.39 26.81
C GLU A 325 3.83 -0.58 25.62
N GLU A 326 4.96 -1.26 25.85
CA GLU A 326 6.05 -1.45 24.87
C GLU A 326 5.58 -1.99 23.50
N LEU A 327 4.58 -2.90 23.49
CA LEU A 327 4.02 -3.46 22.25
C LEU A 327 3.36 -2.40 21.37
N THR A 328 2.68 -1.43 21.98
CA THR A 328 2.05 -0.31 21.29
C THR A 328 3.12 0.57 20.62
N CYS A 329 4.23 0.84 21.33
CA CYS A 329 5.35 1.60 20.78
C CYS A 329 6.02 0.90 19.59
N ILE A 330 6.29 -0.41 19.71
CA ILE A 330 6.92 -1.19 18.63
C ILE A 330 5.99 -1.26 17.41
N HIS A 331 4.68 -1.43 17.63
CA HIS A 331 3.72 -1.44 16.55
C HIS A 331 3.59 -0.09 15.85
N HIS A 332 3.57 1.03 16.60
CA HIS A 332 3.62 2.38 16.02
C HIS A 332 4.89 2.58 15.18
N LYS A 333 6.05 2.16 15.70
CA LYS A 333 7.33 2.21 14.97
C LYS A 333 7.24 1.43 13.65
N ALA A 334 6.68 0.22 13.65
CA ALA A 334 6.46 -0.57 12.44
C ALA A 334 5.49 0.12 11.47
N ASN A 335 4.40 0.71 11.98
CA ASN A 335 3.43 1.43 11.15
C ASN A 335 4.07 2.64 10.46
N VAL A 336 4.84 3.45 11.18
CA VAL A 336 5.59 4.59 10.63
C VAL A 336 6.59 4.11 9.57
N LEU A 337 7.37 3.06 9.87
CA LEU A 337 8.34 2.48 8.95
C LEU A 337 7.71 2.12 7.60
N PHE A 338 6.64 1.33 7.62
CA PHE A 338 5.99 0.87 6.39
C PHE A 338 5.22 1.99 5.68
N ASN A 339 4.79 3.04 6.41
CA ASN A 339 4.24 4.26 5.81
C ASN A 339 5.30 4.98 4.97
N ILE A 340 6.49 5.23 5.54
CA ILE A 340 7.57 5.96 4.84
C ILE A 340 8.30 5.12 3.79
N MET A 341 8.34 3.78 3.93
CA MET A 341 8.83 2.91 2.85
C MET A 341 7.90 2.96 1.62
N ARG A 342 6.59 3.12 1.81
CA ARG A 342 5.63 3.11 0.70
C ARG A 342 5.37 4.52 0.12
N GLY A 343 5.30 5.53 0.97
CA GLY A 343 5.01 6.93 0.58
C GLY A 343 6.23 7.85 0.49
N GLY A 344 7.37 7.45 1.06
CA GLY A 344 8.60 8.24 1.15
C GLY A 344 8.75 9.03 2.45
N LEU A 345 9.93 9.61 2.62
CA LEU A 345 10.33 10.51 3.70
C LEU A 345 10.98 11.76 3.11
N PHE A 346 10.70 12.95 3.65
CA PHE A 346 11.39 14.17 3.23
C PHE A 346 12.83 14.16 3.72
N ALA A 347 13.78 14.28 2.79
CA ALA A 347 15.17 13.91 3.01
C ALA A 347 15.90 14.79 4.05
N ASP A 348 15.68 16.10 4.05
CA ASP A 348 16.42 17.07 4.88
C ASP A 348 15.48 18.05 5.59
N GLY A 349 14.35 17.57 6.10
CA GLY A 349 13.39 18.45 6.77
C GLY A 349 12.70 19.36 5.77
N TYR A 350 12.96 20.67 5.89
CA TYR A 350 12.51 21.69 4.95
C TYR A 350 13.65 22.38 4.20
N GLU A 351 14.87 21.89 4.34
CA GLU A 351 15.99 22.32 3.53
C GLU A 351 16.00 21.56 2.21
N ILE A 352 16.21 22.27 1.10
CA ILE A 352 16.19 21.69 -0.24
C ILE A 352 17.46 22.04 -1.02
N SER A 353 17.90 21.12 -1.86
CA SER A 353 19.05 21.35 -2.75
C SER A 353 18.63 22.18 -3.96
N ALA A 354 19.34 23.28 -4.21
CA ALA A 354 19.16 24.11 -5.40
C ALA A 354 19.40 23.31 -6.70
N GLU A 355 20.42 22.46 -6.72
CA GLU A 355 20.75 21.60 -7.87
C GLU A 355 19.63 20.62 -8.21
N ASP A 356 19.19 19.83 -7.22
CA ASP A 356 18.08 18.88 -7.37
C ASP A 356 16.75 19.56 -7.76
N LEU A 357 16.45 20.77 -7.25
CA LEU A 357 15.30 21.55 -7.69
C LEU A 357 15.41 21.91 -9.18
N ILE A 358 16.56 22.40 -9.64
CA ILE A 358 16.77 22.72 -11.06
C ILE A 358 16.69 21.45 -11.92
N GLN A 359 17.23 20.33 -11.46
CA GLN A 359 17.10 19.05 -12.15
C GLN A 359 15.63 18.64 -12.28
N PHE A 360 14.84 18.74 -11.20
CA PHE A 360 13.41 18.52 -11.25
C PHE A 360 12.71 19.40 -12.27
N VAL A 361 12.95 20.73 -12.24
CA VAL A 361 12.35 21.65 -13.22
C VAL A 361 12.77 21.30 -14.65
N SER A 362 14.03 20.88 -14.88
CA SER A 362 14.51 20.52 -16.21
C SER A 362 13.82 19.30 -16.81
N VAL A 363 13.40 18.34 -15.97
CA VAL A 363 12.61 17.18 -16.40
C VAL A 363 11.16 17.57 -16.64
N ARG A 364 10.60 18.39 -15.73
CA ARG A 364 9.19 18.81 -15.77
C ARG A 364 8.90 19.77 -16.91
N ASN A 365 9.62 20.88 -16.97
CA ASN A 365 9.37 21.97 -17.91
C ASN A 365 10.68 22.69 -18.26
N LYS A 366 11.28 22.31 -19.39
CA LYS A 366 12.56 22.86 -19.84
C LYS A 366 12.53 24.38 -20.04
N GLY A 367 11.37 24.91 -20.48
CA GLY A 367 11.19 26.35 -20.70
C GLY A 367 11.17 27.18 -19.41
N LEU A 368 10.88 26.56 -18.26
CA LEU A 368 10.81 27.24 -16.97
C LEU A 368 12.17 27.30 -16.24
N VAL A 369 13.17 26.55 -16.71
CA VAL A 369 14.50 26.48 -16.07
C VAL A 369 15.15 27.86 -15.89
N PRO A 370 15.22 28.76 -16.91
CA PRO A 370 15.84 30.07 -16.74
C PRO A 370 15.14 30.93 -15.68
N ALA A 371 13.80 30.86 -15.63
CA ALA A 371 13.01 31.59 -14.65
C ALA A 371 13.23 31.04 -13.23
N MET A 372 13.33 29.72 -13.07
CA MET A 372 13.66 29.11 -11.78
C MET A 372 15.07 29.47 -11.33
N GLN A 373 16.06 29.43 -12.22
CA GLN A 373 17.44 29.84 -11.93
C GLN A 373 17.50 31.30 -11.46
N ALA A 374 16.78 32.21 -12.12
CA ALA A 374 16.67 33.59 -11.69
C ALA A 374 15.97 33.71 -10.32
N ALA A 375 14.90 32.94 -10.09
CA ALA A 375 14.17 32.94 -8.82
C ALA A 375 15.05 32.48 -7.65
N ILE A 376 15.96 31.52 -7.84
CA ILE A 376 16.84 31.02 -6.78
C ILE A 376 18.23 31.66 -6.76
N ALA A 377 18.52 32.59 -7.68
CA ALA A 377 19.79 33.30 -7.72
C ALA A 377 20.12 33.93 -6.34
N GLY A 378 21.36 33.74 -5.90
CA GLY A 378 21.87 34.22 -4.61
C GLY A 378 21.44 33.42 -3.37
N SER A 379 20.67 32.33 -3.51
CA SER A 379 20.14 31.57 -2.35
C SER A 379 21.11 30.52 -1.78
N GLY A 380 22.28 30.32 -2.38
CA GLY A 380 23.25 29.29 -1.99
C GLY A 380 22.94 27.89 -2.58
N ALA A 381 23.67 26.87 -2.11
CA ALA A 381 23.47 25.48 -2.54
C ALA A 381 22.23 24.82 -1.90
N THR A 382 21.84 25.31 -0.72
CA THR A 382 20.71 24.83 0.07
C THR A 382 19.78 26.00 0.37
N ILE A 383 18.47 25.78 0.28
CA ILE A 383 17.44 26.79 0.44
C ILE A 383 16.35 26.24 1.34
N ASN A 384 15.87 27.02 2.30
CA ASN A 384 14.69 26.65 3.05
C ASN A 384 13.42 26.73 2.18
N TYR A 385 12.59 25.68 2.20
CA TYR A 385 11.39 25.56 1.36
C TYR A 385 10.40 26.71 1.55
N LYS A 386 10.16 27.14 2.81
CA LYS A 386 9.26 28.26 3.11
C LYS A 386 9.74 29.55 2.45
N ASN A 387 11.02 29.85 2.60
CA ASN A 387 11.64 31.04 2.03
C ASN A 387 11.60 31.00 0.50
N LEU A 388 11.81 29.84 -0.12
CA LEU A 388 11.66 29.67 -1.56
C LEU A 388 10.23 29.98 -2.01
N LEU A 389 9.23 29.39 -1.34
CA LEU A 389 7.83 29.56 -1.69
C LEU A 389 7.40 31.03 -1.54
N GLU A 390 7.81 31.71 -0.47
CA GLU A 390 7.57 33.15 -0.27
C GLU A 390 8.23 33.99 -1.36
N LYS A 391 9.49 33.70 -1.71
CA LYS A 391 10.23 34.39 -2.78
C LYS A 391 9.58 34.22 -4.15
N VAL A 392 9.05 33.02 -4.46
CA VAL A 392 8.36 32.75 -5.72
C VAL A 392 6.98 33.39 -5.77
N ARG A 393 6.23 33.36 -4.66
CA ARG A 393 4.94 34.07 -4.54
C ARG A 393 5.08 35.57 -4.77
N ALA A 394 6.16 36.18 -4.27
CA ALA A 394 6.45 37.60 -4.47
C ALA A 394 6.66 37.99 -5.95
N GLN A 395 7.03 37.03 -6.81
CA GLN A 395 7.19 37.26 -8.26
C GLN A 395 5.87 37.22 -9.03
N GLN A 396 4.78 36.78 -8.40
CA GLN A 396 3.45 36.67 -9.00
C GLN A 396 3.43 35.83 -10.30
N ASN A 397 4.31 34.83 -10.40
CA ASN A 397 4.36 33.90 -11.51
C ASN A 397 3.75 32.55 -11.10
N SER A 398 2.50 32.30 -11.52
CA SER A 398 1.77 31.07 -11.19
C SER A 398 2.45 29.79 -11.68
N GLN A 399 3.21 29.83 -12.78
CA GLN A 399 3.93 28.65 -13.27
C GLN A 399 5.09 28.29 -12.34
N LEU A 400 5.85 29.28 -11.86
CA LEU A 400 6.90 29.05 -10.87
C LEU A 400 6.32 28.58 -9.54
N GLU A 401 5.24 29.20 -9.06
CA GLU A 401 4.60 28.81 -7.79
C GLU A 401 4.09 27.36 -7.86
N ARG A 402 3.38 26.99 -8.93
CA ARG A 402 2.97 25.60 -9.18
C ARG A 402 4.14 24.62 -9.12
N MET A 403 5.25 24.98 -9.78
CA MET A 403 6.43 24.12 -9.86
C MET A 403 7.09 23.91 -8.48
N VAL A 404 7.19 24.97 -7.66
CA VAL A 404 7.71 24.85 -6.30
C VAL A 404 6.77 24.06 -5.39
N LEU A 405 5.46 24.25 -5.51
CA LEU A 405 4.48 23.49 -4.73
C LEU A 405 4.56 21.98 -5.04
N GLU A 406 4.71 21.61 -6.30
CA GLU A 406 4.83 20.19 -6.70
C GLU A 406 6.20 19.55 -6.39
N TYR A 407 7.20 20.34 -6.02
CA TYR A 407 8.51 19.83 -5.64
C TYR A 407 8.47 19.26 -4.22
N LEU A 408 8.37 17.93 -4.13
CA LEU A 408 8.38 17.16 -2.89
C LEU A 408 9.69 16.35 -2.82
N PRO A 409 10.70 16.78 -2.04
CA PRO A 409 12.05 16.18 -1.97
C PRO A 409 12.06 14.89 -1.14
N LEU A 410 11.26 13.91 -1.57
CA LEU A 410 11.11 12.61 -0.91
C LEU A 410 12.23 11.64 -1.30
N THR A 411 12.59 10.77 -0.38
CA THR A 411 13.46 9.61 -0.59
C THR A 411 12.84 8.39 0.12
N PHE A 412 13.54 7.25 0.14
CA PHE A 412 13.15 6.02 0.84
C PHE A 412 11.90 5.28 0.32
N SER A 413 11.08 5.91 -0.53
CA SER A 413 9.89 5.29 -1.11
C SER A 413 10.21 4.16 -2.09
N ARG A 414 9.34 3.16 -2.14
CA ARG A 414 9.37 2.05 -3.10
C ARG A 414 7.97 1.47 -3.32
N ARG A 415 7.74 0.87 -4.48
CA ARG A 415 6.54 0.05 -4.70
C ARG A 415 6.57 -1.18 -3.78
N HIS A 416 5.40 -1.58 -3.30
CA HIS A 416 5.22 -2.65 -2.31
C HIS A 416 5.10 -4.04 -2.95
N GLY A 417 5.97 -4.33 -3.93
CA GLY A 417 6.13 -5.66 -4.50
C GLY A 417 6.98 -6.56 -3.62
N ASP A 418 6.58 -7.83 -3.50
CA ASP A 418 7.27 -8.88 -2.76
C ASP A 418 6.75 -10.28 -3.18
N PRO A 419 7.36 -11.40 -2.76
CA PRO A 419 6.93 -12.76 -3.14
C PRO A 419 5.47 -13.11 -2.83
N SER A 420 4.85 -12.44 -1.85
CA SER A 420 3.42 -12.60 -1.50
C SER A 420 2.50 -11.61 -2.24
N ARG A 421 3.08 -10.67 -2.99
CA ARG A 421 2.44 -9.71 -3.90
C ARG A 421 3.13 -9.73 -5.28
N PRO A 422 3.26 -10.90 -5.93
CA PRO A 422 4.15 -11.09 -7.08
C PRO A 422 3.73 -10.32 -8.34
N TRP A 423 2.49 -9.84 -8.42
CA TRP A 423 2.01 -8.97 -9.50
C TRP A 423 2.56 -7.54 -9.42
N ASN A 424 3.11 -7.13 -8.28
CA ASN A 424 3.74 -5.83 -8.12
C ASN A 424 5.27 -5.96 -8.30
N ARG A 425 5.83 -5.33 -9.33
CA ARG A 425 7.29 -5.15 -9.43
C ARG A 425 7.74 -4.04 -8.47
N PHE A 426 8.79 -4.30 -7.69
CA PHE A 426 9.42 -3.32 -6.82
C PHE A 426 10.81 -2.93 -7.32
N SER A 427 11.25 -1.72 -6.97
CA SER A 427 12.63 -1.24 -7.13
C SER A 427 12.92 -0.25 -6.01
N ILE A 428 14.07 -0.41 -5.34
CA ILE A 428 14.55 0.45 -4.25
C ILE A 428 15.65 1.34 -4.81
N GLU A 429 15.31 2.60 -5.13
CA GLU A 429 16.20 3.51 -5.85
C GLU A 429 16.63 4.67 -4.96
N LEU A 430 17.48 4.38 -3.97
CA LEU A 430 17.97 5.37 -3.00
C LEU A 430 19.22 6.12 -3.47
N LYS A 431 19.93 5.57 -4.45
CA LYS A 431 21.18 6.11 -4.98
C LYS A 431 21.16 6.18 -6.50
N ASP A 432 21.88 7.15 -7.06
CA ASP A 432 22.19 7.22 -8.49
C ASP A 432 23.35 6.26 -8.86
N GLU A 433 23.73 6.24 -10.14
CA GLU A 433 24.83 5.40 -10.66
C GLU A 433 26.21 5.74 -10.07
N ARG A 434 26.37 6.93 -9.48
CA ARG A 434 27.60 7.39 -8.83
C ARG A 434 27.57 7.16 -7.31
N GLY A 435 26.49 6.60 -6.78
CA GLY A 435 26.30 6.34 -5.36
C GLY A 435 25.76 7.53 -4.55
N ASN A 436 25.41 8.65 -5.19
CA ASN A 436 24.83 9.81 -4.50
C ASN A 436 23.37 9.54 -4.16
N ARG A 437 22.89 10.11 -3.04
CA ARG A 437 21.48 10.01 -2.63
C ARG A 437 20.55 10.52 -3.73
N ARG A 438 19.56 9.72 -4.09
CA ARG A 438 18.51 10.06 -5.05
C ARG A 438 17.24 10.48 -4.31
N LEU A 439 16.73 11.67 -4.65
CA LEU A 439 15.39 12.09 -4.26
C LEU A 439 14.42 11.57 -5.32
N ASN A 440 13.52 10.67 -4.96
CA ASN A 440 12.56 10.10 -5.90
C ASN A 440 11.36 9.54 -5.16
N TYR A 441 10.21 9.59 -5.84
CA TYR A 441 9.02 8.89 -5.42
C TYR A 441 8.20 8.42 -6.62
N GLN A 442 7.55 7.28 -6.43
CA GLN A 442 6.51 6.76 -7.31
C GLN A 442 5.51 5.95 -6.52
N GLY A 443 4.23 6.06 -6.86
CA GLY A 443 3.19 5.28 -6.20
C GLY A 443 1.88 5.33 -6.97
N ASN A 444 1.14 4.23 -6.86
CA ASN A 444 -0.25 4.22 -7.28
C ASN A 444 -1.01 5.30 -6.49
N TRP A 445 -1.95 5.97 -7.15
CA TRP A 445 -2.63 7.17 -6.66
C TRP A 445 -3.10 7.06 -5.20
N ARG A 446 -3.97 6.08 -4.93
CA ARG A 446 -4.54 5.85 -3.61
C ARG A 446 -3.48 5.55 -2.56
N ASP A 447 -2.52 4.69 -2.88
CA ASP A 447 -1.52 4.25 -1.91
C ASP A 447 -0.70 5.43 -1.38
N ILE A 448 -0.15 6.24 -2.28
CA ILE A 448 0.78 7.31 -1.93
C ILE A 448 0.09 8.49 -1.24
N PHE A 449 -1.09 8.91 -1.70
CA PHE A 449 -1.84 9.99 -1.04
C PHE A 449 -2.36 9.58 0.35
N GLN A 450 -2.70 8.31 0.54
CA GLN A 450 -3.00 7.79 1.87
C GLN A 450 -1.78 7.81 2.80
N ASN A 451 -0.59 7.48 2.30
CA ASN A 451 0.63 7.55 3.12
C ASN A 451 1.03 9.00 3.44
N TRP A 452 0.82 9.92 2.49
CA TRP A 452 1.07 11.34 2.67
C TRP A 452 0.13 12.01 3.68
N GLU A 453 -1.11 11.54 3.83
CA GLU A 453 -2.00 11.99 4.91
C GLU A 453 -1.36 11.78 6.30
N ALA A 454 -0.78 10.61 6.55
CA ALA A 454 -0.08 10.35 7.81
C ALA A 454 1.24 11.13 7.90
N LEU A 455 2.01 11.21 6.82
CA LEU A 455 3.28 11.95 6.79
C LEU A 455 3.12 13.45 7.03
N ALA A 456 1.98 14.03 6.63
CA ALA A 456 1.68 15.45 6.81
C ALA A 456 1.65 15.88 8.28
N TYR A 457 1.33 14.97 9.22
CA TYR A 457 1.39 15.26 10.66
C TYR A 457 2.82 15.52 11.14
N SER A 458 3.81 14.84 10.56
CA SER A 458 5.23 15.02 10.86
C SER A 458 5.88 16.15 10.06
N TYR A 459 5.32 16.47 8.89
CA TYR A 459 5.82 17.54 8.01
C TYR A 459 4.70 18.48 7.54
N PRO A 460 4.06 19.26 8.44
CA PRO A 460 2.85 20.02 8.08
C PRO A 460 3.04 21.04 6.96
N LEU A 461 4.22 21.68 6.85
CA LEU A 461 4.48 22.70 5.82
C LEU A 461 4.34 22.18 4.37
N TYR A 462 4.51 20.88 4.12
CA TYR A 462 4.38 20.30 2.78
C TYR A 462 2.93 20.00 2.36
N ILE A 463 1.93 20.21 3.24
CA ILE A 463 0.54 19.87 2.90
C ILE A 463 0.04 20.59 1.65
N GLU A 464 0.41 21.86 1.48
CA GLU A 464 0.01 22.62 0.29
C GLU A 464 0.59 22.01 -0.99
N GLY A 465 1.84 21.52 -0.93
CA GLY A 465 2.47 20.82 -2.05
C GLY A 465 1.81 19.47 -2.35
N MET A 466 1.41 18.72 -1.32
CA MET A 466 0.66 17.46 -1.48
C MET A 466 -0.71 17.70 -2.12
N VAL A 467 -1.43 18.74 -1.70
CA VAL A 467 -2.72 19.15 -2.29
C VAL A 467 -2.53 19.64 -3.73
N ALA A 468 -1.51 20.46 -4.00
CA ALA A 468 -1.18 20.90 -5.35
C ALA A 468 -0.86 19.71 -6.26
N LYS A 469 -0.04 18.77 -5.81
CA LYS A 469 0.29 17.55 -6.57
C LYS A 469 -0.96 16.71 -6.87
N PHE A 470 -1.90 16.60 -5.92
CA PHE A 470 -3.18 15.93 -6.15
C PHE A 470 -3.99 16.66 -7.22
N LEU A 471 -4.27 17.95 -7.03
CA LEU A 471 -5.14 18.74 -7.91
C LEU A 471 -4.55 18.85 -9.32
N ASN A 472 -3.25 19.10 -9.46
CA ASN A 472 -2.56 19.30 -10.74
C ASN A 472 -2.55 18.06 -11.62
N ALA A 473 -2.61 16.88 -11.00
CA ALA A 473 -2.68 15.60 -11.68
C ALA A 473 -4.12 15.16 -12.01
N LEU A 474 -5.15 15.91 -11.61
CA LEU A 474 -6.53 15.62 -12.00
C LEU A 474 -6.77 15.95 -13.46
N THR A 475 -7.51 15.08 -14.14
CA THR A 475 -7.99 15.33 -15.49
C THR A 475 -9.06 16.43 -15.48
N PRO A 476 -9.28 17.15 -16.60
CA PRO A 476 -10.23 18.27 -16.64
C PRO A 476 -11.69 17.83 -16.42
N ASP A 477 -12.00 16.56 -16.66
CA ASP A 477 -13.29 15.92 -16.46
C ASP A 477 -13.50 15.32 -15.05
N GLY A 478 -12.54 15.48 -14.13
CA GLY A 478 -12.73 15.15 -12.70
C GLY A 478 -12.25 13.76 -12.26
N PHE A 479 -11.32 13.15 -13.00
CA PHE A 479 -10.64 11.89 -12.67
C PHE A 479 -9.12 12.08 -12.53
N ASN A 480 -8.35 11.00 -12.62
CA ASN A 480 -6.90 11.01 -12.45
C ASN A 480 -6.20 9.82 -13.13
N PRO A 481 -4.91 9.96 -13.47
CA PRO A 481 -4.06 8.82 -13.84
C PRO A 481 -3.84 7.86 -12.66
N TYR A 482 -3.50 6.60 -12.95
CA TYR A 482 -3.34 5.58 -11.91
C TYR A 482 -2.09 5.78 -11.03
N ARG A 483 -1.05 6.47 -11.54
CA ARG A 483 0.24 6.62 -10.86
C ARG A 483 0.74 8.06 -10.92
N ILE A 484 1.33 8.50 -9.81
CA ILE A 484 2.12 9.73 -9.74
C ILE A 484 3.59 9.41 -9.50
N THR A 485 4.45 10.28 -9.99
CA THR A 485 5.91 10.21 -9.83
C THR A 485 6.48 11.59 -9.54
N ARG A 486 7.75 11.65 -9.13
CA ARG A 486 8.52 12.90 -9.11
C ARG A 486 8.44 13.62 -10.47
N ASP A 487 8.54 12.86 -11.56
CA ASP A 487 8.54 13.40 -12.91
C ASP A 487 7.15 13.82 -13.40
N GLY A 488 6.07 13.52 -12.68
CA GLY A 488 4.72 13.94 -13.07
C GLY A 488 3.69 12.84 -12.84
N ILE A 489 3.19 12.30 -13.96
CA ILE A 489 2.08 11.34 -14.02
C ILE A 489 2.33 10.24 -15.06
N ASP A 490 1.76 9.07 -14.81
CA ASP A 490 1.69 7.97 -15.77
C ASP A 490 0.29 7.37 -15.82
N TRP A 491 -0.18 7.04 -17.03
CA TRP A 491 -1.43 6.33 -17.27
C TRP A 491 -1.16 4.91 -17.77
N GLU A 492 -2.14 4.03 -17.65
CA GLU A 492 -2.08 2.67 -18.22
C GLU A 492 -2.28 2.76 -19.75
N VAL A 493 -1.55 1.93 -20.50
CA VAL A 493 -1.67 1.79 -21.95
C VAL A 493 -2.16 0.38 -22.24
N VAL A 494 -3.08 0.23 -23.20
CA VAL A 494 -3.62 -1.08 -23.57
C VAL A 494 -2.55 -1.92 -24.28
N GLU A 495 -2.22 -3.08 -23.73
CA GLU A 495 -1.41 -4.13 -24.35
C GLU A 495 -2.33 -5.18 -24.99
N PRO A 496 -2.45 -5.24 -26.35
CA PRO A 496 -3.43 -6.10 -27.02
C PRO A 496 -3.34 -7.59 -26.70
N ASP A 497 -2.12 -8.09 -26.46
CA ASP A 497 -1.85 -9.51 -26.18
C ASP A 497 -1.90 -9.86 -24.68
N ASN A 498 -2.11 -8.86 -23.81
CA ASN A 498 -2.19 -9.05 -22.37
C ASN A 498 -3.66 -8.96 -21.92
N PRO A 499 -4.33 -10.08 -21.64
CA PRO A 499 -5.74 -10.08 -21.23
C PRO A 499 -5.97 -9.42 -19.85
N TRP A 500 -4.91 -9.12 -19.11
CA TRP A 500 -4.95 -8.36 -17.84
C TRP A 500 -4.72 -6.86 -18.02
N SER A 501 -4.38 -6.42 -19.24
CA SER A 501 -4.25 -5.01 -19.57
C SER A 501 -5.63 -4.42 -19.84
N ASN A 502 -6.03 -3.47 -19.01
CA ASN A 502 -7.24 -2.68 -19.21
C ASN A 502 -6.90 -1.20 -18.96
N ILE A 503 -7.80 -0.26 -19.22
CA ILE A 503 -7.68 1.15 -18.83
C ILE A 503 -8.95 1.62 -18.13
N GLY A 504 -8.87 2.70 -17.36
CA GLY A 504 -10.05 3.35 -16.77
C GLY A 504 -9.71 4.20 -15.56
N TYR A 505 -10.76 4.65 -14.86
CA TYR A 505 -10.65 5.51 -13.68
C TYR A 505 -11.35 4.86 -12.48
N TRP A 506 -10.66 4.74 -11.36
CA TRP A 506 -11.24 4.22 -10.13
C TRP A 506 -12.16 5.26 -9.48
N GLY A 507 -13.35 4.83 -9.05
CA GLY A 507 -14.40 5.74 -8.57
C GLY A 507 -14.06 6.47 -7.26
N ASP A 508 -13.27 5.84 -6.38
CA ASP A 508 -12.94 6.33 -5.04
C ASP A 508 -11.75 7.30 -5.01
N HIS A 509 -10.91 7.32 -6.05
CA HIS A 509 -9.63 8.04 -6.08
C HIS A 509 -9.70 9.54 -5.79
N GLN A 510 -10.87 10.15 -5.90
CA GLN A 510 -11.02 11.60 -5.93
C GLN A 510 -11.44 12.22 -4.61
N VAL A 511 -12.53 11.73 -4.04
CA VAL A 511 -13.30 12.46 -3.04
C VAL A 511 -12.59 12.41 -1.69
N ILE A 512 -12.48 11.22 -1.09
CA ILE A 512 -12.05 11.08 0.29
C ILE A 512 -10.56 11.40 0.48
N TYR A 513 -9.71 10.99 -0.45
CA TYR A 513 -8.27 11.19 -0.32
C TYR A 513 -7.88 12.68 -0.40
N LEU A 514 -8.49 13.43 -1.31
CA LEU A 514 -8.31 14.89 -1.37
C LEU A 514 -8.89 15.56 -0.12
N LEU A 515 -10.08 15.14 0.30
CA LEU A 515 -10.77 15.73 1.44
C LEU A 515 -9.93 15.67 2.71
N LYS A 516 -9.29 14.53 2.99
CA LYS A 516 -8.42 14.38 4.16
C LYS A 516 -7.23 15.35 4.13
N LEU A 517 -6.63 15.58 2.97
CA LEU A 517 -5.55 16.56 2.80
C LEU A 517 -6.07 18.00 2.99
N LEU A 518 -7.24 18.33 2.44
CA LEU A 518 -7.85 19.66 2.58
C LEU A 518 -8.29 19.95 4.02
N GLU A 519 -8.84 18.96 4.74
CA GLU A 519 -9.20 19.08 6.15
C GLU A 519 -7.96 19.34 7.00
N PHE A 520 -6.87 18.62 6.75
CA PHE A 520 -5.59 18.85 7.43
C PHE A 520 -5.04 20.26 7.10
N GLN A 521 -5.01 20.66 5.82
CA GLN A 521 -4.58 22.00 5.42
C GLN A 521 -5.43 23.10 6.08
N ALA A 522 -6.75 22.91 6.13
CA ALA A 522 -7.67 23.85 6.78
C ALA A 522 -7.41 23.97 8.28
N SER A 523 -7.08 22.86 8.95
CA SER A 523 -6.75 22.86 10.37
C SER A 523 -5.45 23.64 10.66
N LEU A 524 -4.49 23.58 9.74
CA LEU A 524 -3.18 24.23 9.83
C LEU A 524 -3.24 25.72 9.47
N ASP A 525 -3.81 26.07 8.32
CA ASP A 525 -3.95 27.44 7.83
C ASP A 525 -5.23 27.62 7.00
N ARG A 526 -6.35 27.77 7.71
CA ARG A 526 -7.67 28.02 7.10
C ARG A 526 -7.67 29.23 6.18
N LYS A 527 -7.02 30.32 6.59
CA LYS A 527 -7.01 31.58 5.82
C LYS A 527 -6.21 31.42 4.52
N GLY A 528 -5.06 30.76 4.57
CA GLY A 528 -4.27 30.44 3.39
C GLY A 528 -5.04 29.59 2.38
N LEU A 529 -5.75 28.54 2.84
CA LEU A 529 -6.58 27.72 1.97
C LEU A 529 -7.71 28.53 1.31
N LEU A 530 -8.43 29.37 2.07
CA LEU A 530 -9.49 30.22 1.52
C LEU A 530 -8.96 31.18 0.44
N ALA A 531 -7.77 31.75 0.66
CA ALA A 531 -7.13 32.64 -0.31
C ALA A 531 -6.70 31.94 -1.62
N GLN A 532 -6.58 30.61 -1.62
CA GLN A 532 -6.21 29.83 -2.81
C GLN A 532 -7.42 29.47 -3.69
N LEU A 533 -8.65 29.56 -3.17
CA LEU A 533 -9.86 29.07 -3.85
C LEU A 533 -10.03 29.62 -5.26
N ASP A 534 -9.72 30.90 -5.50
CA ASP A 534 -9.91 31.57 -6.79
C ASP A 534 -8.60 31.82 -7.57
N ARG A 535 -7.45 31.35 -7.07
CA ARG A 535 -6.16 31.61 -7.72
C ARG A 535 -5.92 30.61 -8.87
N PRO A 536 -5.60 31.06 -10.09
CA PRO A 536 -5.25 30.18 -11.21
C PRO A 536 -3.84 29.61 -11.04
N LEU A 537 -3.73 28.56 -10.23
CA LEU A 537 -2.48 27.89 -9.88
C LEU A 537 -2.46 26.42 -10.30
N TYR A 538 -3.61 25.85 -10.65
CA TYR A 538 -3.77 24.41 -10.75
C TYR A 538 -3.89 23.95 -12.20
N SER A 539 -3.08 22.97 -12.58
CA SER A 539 -3.11 22.36 -13.91
C SER A 539 -4.11 21.22 -14.01
N SER A 540 -4.30 20.67 -15.21
CA SER A 540 -5.05 19.44 -15.43
C SER A 540 -4.26 18.43 -16.23
N ALA A 541 -4.31 17.15 -15.87
CA ALA A 541 -3.70 16.07 -16.62
C ALA A 541 -4.40 15.85 -17.96
N ASN A 542 -3.63 15.64 -19.02
CA ASN A 542 -4.12 15.33 -20.36
C ASN A 542 -3.99 13.82 -20.61
N VAL A 543 -4.77 13.01 -19.87
CA VAL A 543 -4.76 11.55 -20.03
C VAL A 543 -5.49 11.19 -21.33
N PRO A 544 -4.94 10.30 -22.19
CA PRO A 544 -5.53 9.96 -23.48
C PRO A 544 -6.68 8.94 -23.38
N TYR A 545 -7.57 9.15 -22.41
CA TYR A 545 -8.80 8.36 -22.23
C TYR A 545 -9.98 9.21 -22.66
N HIS A 546 -10.83 8.65 -23.51
CA HIS A 546 -12.04 9.31 -24.00
C HIS A 546 -13.27 8.55 -23.49
N LEU A 547 -14.05 9.18 -22.61
CA LEU A 547 -15.32 8.59 -22.15
C LEU A 547 -16.36 8.68 -23.27
N LYS A 548 -16.98 7.54 -23.58
CA LYS A 548 -18.00 7.43 -24.63
C LYS A 548 -19.21 8.34 -24.38
N PRO A 549 -20.03 8.60 -25.41
CA PRO A 549 -21.34 9.22 -25.26
C PRO A 549 -22.20 8.49 -24.21
N TYR A 550 -22.98 9.24 -23.43
CA TYR A 550 -23.83 8.73 -22.35
C TYR A 550 -24.76 7.60 -22.83
N LYS A 551 -25.36 7.75 -24.01
CA LYS A 551 -26.23 6.72 -24.61
C LYS A 551 -25.51 5.38 -24.78
N ASP A 552 -24.22 5.40 -25.11
CA ASP A 552 -23.42 4.20 -25.37
C ASP A 552 -22.96 3.58 -24.04
N ILE A 553 -22.63 4.44 -23.06
CA ILE A 553 -22.39 4.03 -21.67
C ILE A 553 -23.63 3.35 -21.08
N LEU A 554 -24.83 3.90 -21.27
CA LEU A 554 -26.08 3.30 -20.79
C LEU A 554 -26.39 1.98 -21.50
N ALA A 555 -26.13 1.89 -22.81
CA ALA A 555 -26.33 0.67 -23.57
C ALA A 555 -25.37 -0.46 -23.14
N ASN A 556 -24.12 -0.14 -22.84
CA ASN A 556 -23.14 -1.11 -22.35
C ASN A 556 -22.16 -0.47 -21.35
N PRO A 557 -22.50 -0.48 -20.04
CA PRO A 557 -21.69 0.22 -19.04
C PRO A 557 -20.37 -0.46 -18.69
N ARG A 558 -20.08 -1.61 -19.31
CA ARG A 558 -18.78 -2.29 -19.20
C ARG A 558 -17.79 -1.90 -20.29
N SER A 559 -18.21 -1.13 -21.30
CA SER A 559 -17.35 -0.59 -22.35
C SER A 559 -17.65 0.89 -22.54
N THR A 560 -16.89 1.73 -21.83
CA THR A 560 -17.24 3.14 -21.60
C THR A 560 -16.09 4.10 -21.86
N ILE A 561 -14.86 3.60 -22.00
CA ILE A 561 -13.66 4.42 -22.22
C ILE A 561 -12.85 3.83 -23.36
N ASP A 562 -12.54 4.66 -24.36
CA ASP A 562 -11.63 4.33 -25.45
C ASP A 562 -10.24 4.97 -25.21
N PHE A 563 -9.18 4.32 -25.68
CA PHE A 563 -7.82 4.87 -25.66
C PHE A 563 -7.55 5.70 -26.92
N ASP A 564 -7.28 6.99 -26.77
CA ASP A 564 -6.95 7.90 -27.87
C ASP A 564 -5.46 7.77 -28.24
N HIS A 565 -5.15 6.82 -29.12
CA HIS A 565 -3.78 6.56 -29.58
C HIS A 565 -3.13 7.78 -30.25
N GLN A 566 -3.89 8.58 -31.00
CA GLN A 566 -3.34 9.77 -31.68
C GLN A 566 -2.91 10.82 -30.66
N ARG A 567 -3.75 11.08 -29.66
CA ARG A 567 -3.42 11.98 -28.55
C ARG A 567 -2.25 11.46 -27.72
N HIS A 568 -2.21 10.16 -27.44
CA HIS A 568 -1.08 9.54 -26.74
C HIS A 568 0.24 9.81 -27.46
N HIS A 569 0.35 9.48 -28.76
CA HIS A 569 1.57 9.71 -29.52
C HIS A 569 1.94 11.20 -29.62
N HIS A 570 0.94 12.08 -29.73
CA HIS A 570 1.16 13.51 -29.72
C HIS A 570 1.75 14.01 -28.38
N ILE A 571 1.20 13.56 -27.25
CA ILE A 571 1.70 13.90 -25.92
C ILE A 571 3.13 13.39 -25.70
N GLU A 572 3.44 12.16 -26.12
CA GLU A 572 4.80 11.61 -26.01
C GLU A 572 5.82 12.41 -26.83
N ALA A 573 5.45 12.81 -28.06
CA ALA A 573 6.30 13.68 -28.89
C ALA A 573 6.56 15.05 -28.23
N LEU A 574 5.52 15.68 -27.66
CA LEU A 574 5.67 16.93 -26.93
C LEU A 574 6.46 16.76 -25.62
N THR A 575 6.36 15.60 -24.96
CA THR A 575 7.11 15.30 -23.73
C THR A 575 8.61 15.28 -24.01
N ALA A 576 9.03 14.71 -25.13
CA ALA A 576 10.42 14.76 -25.58
C ALA A 576 10.91 16.20 -25.84
N GLU A 577 10.05 17.07 -26.40
CA GLU A 577 10.35 18.48 -26.67
C GLU A 577 10.41 19.31 -25.37
N LEU A 578 9.31 19.40 -24.62
CA LEU A 578 9.06 20.39 -23.57
C LEU A 578 9.41 19.90 -22.15
N GLY A 579 9.49 18.58 -21.94
CA GLY A 579 9.49 17.97 -20.61
C GLY A 579 8.11 17.38 -20.26
N SER A 580 8.02 16.71 -19.11
CA SER A 580 6.83 15.93 -18.72
C SER A 580 5.57 16.75 -18.41
N ASP A 581 5.66 18.07 -18.22
CA ASP A 581 4.49 18.96 -18.15
C ASP A 581 3.70 18.98 -19.47
N ALA A 582 4.26 18.49 -20.59
CA ALA A 582 3.50 18.26 -21.82
C ALA A 582 2.36 17.22 -21.65
N LYS A 583 2.41 16.41 -20.59
CA LYS A 583 1.32 15.51 -20.18
C LYS A 583 0.16 16.24 -19.52
N LEU A 584 0.23 17.57 -19.36
CA LEU A 584 -0.84 18.42 -18.85
C LEU A 584 -1.59 19.10 -20.00
N VAL A 585 -2.77 19.64 -19.72
CA VAL A 585 -3.52 20.46 -20.68
C VAL A 585 -2.73 21.75 -20.93
N LEU A 586 -2.42 22.03 -22.19
CA LEU A 586 -1.65 23.20 -22.61
C LEU A 586 -2.54 24.26 -23.26
N HIS A 587 -2.16 25.53 -23.13
CA HIS A 587 -2.65 26.61 -23.98
C HIS A 587 -2.04 26.52 -25.38
N LYS A 588 -2.58 27.31 -26.32
CA LYS A 588 -2.08 27.37 -27.71
C LYS A 588 -0.61 27.80 -27.82
N ASP A 589 -0.11 28.54 -26.84
CA ASP A 589 1.30 28.97 -26.74
C ASP A 589 2.22 27.91 -26.11
N LYS A 590 1.72 26.68 -25.89
CA LYS A 590 2.39 25.56 -25.22
C LYS A 590 2.67 25.75 -23.72
N SER A 591 2.20 26.83 -23.08
CA SER A 591 2.24 26.95 -21.63
C SER A 591 1.18 26.05 -20.96
N VAL A 592 1.41 25.61 -19.73
CA VAL A 592 0.44 24.78 -18.98
C VAL A 592 -0.78 25.61 -18.64
N ALA A 593 -1.98 25.13 -18.97
CA ALA A 593 -3.21 25.84 -18.63
C ALA A 593 -3.50 25.75 -17.12
N LEU A 594 -3.60 26.92 -16.46
CA LEU A 594 -3.84 27.02 -15.03
C LEU A 594 -5.25 27.55 -14.73
N ILE A 595 -5.94 26.86 -13.83
CA ILE A 595 -7.30 27.18 -13.39
C ILE A 595 -7.37 27.27 -11.85
N SER A 596 -8.49 27.79 -11.34
CA SER A 596 -8.70 27.97 -9.91
C SER A 596 -8.89 26.64 -9.16
N MET A 597 -8.58 26.62 -7.86
CA MET A 597 -8.90 25.46 -7.01
C MET A 597 -10.40 25.16 -7.06
N THR A 598 -11.25 26.20 -7.03
CA THR A 598 -12.71 26.06 -7.16
C THR A 598 -13.10 25.28 -8.41
N ALA A 599 -12.49 25.57 -9.57
CA ALA A 599 -12.76 24.83 -10.80
C ALA A 599 -12.36 23.35 -10.69
N LYS A 600 -11.20 23.04 -10.07
CA LYS A 600 -10.74 21.65 -9.85
C LYS A 600 -11.66 20.88 -8.91
N LEU A 601 -12.06 21.51 -7.80
CA LEU A 601 -12.97 20.93 -6.82
C LEU A 601 -14.36 20.66 -7.42
N LEU A 602 -14.85 21.59 -8.25
CA LEU A 602 -16.11 21.41 -8.96
C LEU A 602 -16.03 20.32 -10.02
N ALA A 603 -14.92 20.17 -10.76
CA ALA A 603 -14.78 19.10 -11.74
C ALA A 603 -14.98 17.70 -11.11
N ILE A 604 -14.42 17.46 -9.91
CA ILE A 604 -14.66 16.21 -9.15
C ILE A 604 -16.15 16.06 -8.82
N LEU A 605 -16.77 17.11 -8.27
CA LEU A 605 -18.16 17.09 -7.84
C LEU A 605 -19.10 16.82 -9.03
N LEU A 606 -18.86 17.49 -10.17
CA LEU A 606 -19.65 17.35 -11.40
C LEU A 606 -19.54 15.95 -11.99
N ALA A 607 -18.35 15.35 -11.99
CA ALA A 607 -18.15 13.97 -12.41
C ALA A 607 -18.96 12.98 -11.56
N LYS A 608 -19.06 13.21 -10.26
CA LYS A 608 -19.85 12.36 -9.35
C LYS A 608 -21.35 12.62 -9.49
N LEU A 609 -21.79 13.87 -9.50
CA LEU A 609 -23.20 14.23 -9.60
C LEU A 609 -23.81 13.91 -10.98
N GLY A 610 -23.04 14.03 -12.06
CA GLY A 610 -23.43 13.58 -13.40
C GLY A 610 -23.67 12.07 -13.50
N ASN A 611 -23.17 11.31 -12.52
CA ASN A 611 -23.32 9.86 -12.39
C ASN A 611 -24.18 9.46 -11.17
N LEU A 612 -24.91 10.39 -10.55
CA LEU A 612 -25.80 10.07 -9.44
C LEU A 612 -27.04 9.34 -9.96
N VAL A 613 -27.34 8.18 -9.36
CA VAL A 613 -28.61 7.47 -9.54
C VAL A 613 -29.48 7.71 -8.30
N PRO A 614 -30.62 8.42 -8.42
CA PRO A 614 -31.48 8.72 -7.27
C PRO A 614 -31.89 7.45 -6.50
N GLY A 615 -31.71 7.46 -5.19
CA GLY A 615 -31.98 6.32 -4.31
C GLY A 615 -30.91 5.21 -4.33
N GLY A 616 -29.99 5.20 -5.31
CA GLY A 616 -29.06 4.09 -5.55
C GLY A 616 -27.58 4.34 -5.29
N GLY A 617 -27.07 5.57 -5.48
CA GLY A 617 -25.65 5.92 -5.27
C GLY A 617 -24.95 6.47 -6.53
N ILE A 618 -23.61 6.51 -6.53
CA ILE A 618 -22.81 6.97 -7.69
C ILE A 618 -22.52 5.80 -8.64
N TRP A 619 -22.84 5.95 -9.92
CA TRP A 619 -22.66 4.92 -10.93
C TRP A 619 -21.17 4.59 -11.20
N LEU A 620 -20.82 3.30 -11.11
CA LEU A 620 -19.48 2.77 -11.38
C LEU A 620 -19.31 2.43 -12.87
N ASN A 621 -19.15 3.43 -13.73
CA ASN A 621 -19.16 3.25 -15.19
C ASN A 621 -17.83 3.61 -15.89
N THR A 622 -16.71 3.55 -15.18
CA THR A 622 -15.39 4.02 -15.68
C THR A 622 -14.36 2.89 -15.84
N GLN A 623 -14.82 1.68 -16.15
CA GLN A 623 -14.02 0.47 -16.43
C GLN A 623 -13.04 0.02 -15.33
N ARG A 624 -13.16 0.58 -14.13
CA ARG A 624 -12.40 0.22 -12.93
C ARG A 624 -13.31 0.14 -11.71
N PRO A 625 -12.94 -0.67 -10.71
CA PRO A 625 -13.63 -0.68 -9.42
C PRO A 625 -13.28 0.55 -8.58
N GLU A 626 -13.61 0.47 -7.29
CA GLU A 626 -13.15 1.38 -6.25
C GLU A 626 -12.03 0.72 -5.42
N TRP A 627 -12.04 0.88 -4.09
CA TRP A 627 -10.99 0.37 -3.20
C TRP A 627 -10.84 -1.15 -3.28
N ASN A 628 -11.96 -1.89 -3.26
CA ASN A 628 -11.99 -3.35 -3.29
C ASN A 628 -11.93 -3.90 -4.73
N ASP A 629 -10.73 -4.24 -5.19
CA ASP A 629 -10.53 -4.81 -6.52
C ASP A 629 -11.15 -6.21 -6.68
N ALA A 630 -11.43 -6.93 -5.59
CA ALA A 630 -12.09 -8.23 -5.67
C ALA A 630 -13.57 -8.13 -6.05
N ASN A 631 -14.20 -6.95 -5.91
CA ASN A 631 -15.54 -6.63 -6.39
C ASN A 631 -15.53 -5.93 -7.77
N ASN A 632 -14.53 -6.21 -8.61
CA ASN A 632 -14.38 -5.54 -9.91
C ASN A 632 -15.51 -5.75 -10.92
N ALA A 633 -16.34 -6.79 -10.79
CA ALA A 633 -17.47 -6.99 -11.70
C ALA A 633 -18.64 -6.05 -11.43
N LEU A 634 -18.59 -5.28 -10.32
CA LEU A 634 -19.49 -4.15 -10.08
C LEU A 634 -19.23 -2.98 -11.05
N ALA A 635 -18.02 -2.85 -11.62
CA ALA A 635 -17.79 -1.89 -12.68
C ALA A 635 -18.71 -2.23 -13.88
N GLY A 636 -19.58 -1.29 -14.24
CA GLY A 636 -20.71 -1.50 -15.13
C GLY A 636 -22.02 -1.15 -14.44
N TYR A 637 -22.64 -2.13 -13.78
CA TYR A 637 -24.00 -1.97 -13.23
C TYR A 637 -24.03 -1.58 -11.74
N GLY A 638 -22.87 -1.48 -11.10
CA GLY A 638 -22.73 -1.14 -9.69
C GLY A 638 -22.94 0.34 -9.42
N LEU A 639 -23.47 0.64 -8.24
CA LEU A 639 -23.67 1.97 -7.69
C LEU A 639 -22.98 2.04 -6.33
N SER A 640 -22.07 3.00 -6.15
CA SER A 640 -21.34 3.21 -4.91
C SER A 640 -22.09 4.14 -3.98
N MET A 641 -22.59 3.58 -2.88
CA MET A 641 -23.01 4.36 -1.73
C MET A 641 -21.79 4.80 -0.91
N VAL A 642 -20.71 4.02 -0.90
CA VAL A 642 -19.42 4.37 -0.28
C VAL A 642 -18.93 5.75 -0.72
N THR A 643 -18.81 5.99 -2.02
CA THR A 643 -18.39 7.29 -2.56
C THR A 643 -19.43 8.37 -2.29
N LEU A 644 -20.72 8.04 -2.29
CA LEU A 644 -21.78 8.98 -1.95
C LEU A 644 -21.69 9.46 -0.48
N TYR A 645 -21.36 8.57 0.45
CA TYR A 645 -21.15 8.89 1.86
C TYR A 645 -19.99 9.88 2.03
N TYR A 646 -18.86 9.63 1.37
CA TYR A 646 -17.75 10.59 1.39
C TYR A 646 -18.08 11.89 0.65
N LEU A 647 -18.90 11.84 -0.40
CA LEU A 647 -19.36 13.02 -1.12
C LEU A 647 -20.22 13.93 -0.23
N HIS A 648 -21.00 13.38 0.70
CA HIS A 648 -21.70 14.17 1.71
C HIS A 648 -20.73 14.99 2.57
N ARG A 649 -19.67 14.36 3.11
CA ARG A 649 -18.63 15.05 3.90
C ARG A 649 -17.93 16.12 3.05
N PHE A 650 -17.64 15.81 1.78
CA PHE A 650 -16.99 16.71 0.84
C PHE A 650 -17.81 17.97 0.56
N VAL A 651 -19.10 17.81 0.25
CA VAL A 651 -20.01 18.94 0.02
C VAL A 651 -20.23 19.75 1.29
N GLU A 652 -20.29 19.11 2.45
CA GLU A 652 -20.41 19.83 3.72
C GLU A 652 -19.18 20.70 4.01
N PHE A 653 -17.99 20.14 3.81
CA PHE A 653 -16.75 20.88 3.95
C PHE A 653 -16.66 22.06 2.95
N PHE A 654 -17.18 21.89 1.73
CA PHE A 654 -17.24 22.96 0.74
C PHE A 654 -18.19 24.07 1.16
N ILE A 655 -19.40 23.73 1.61
CA ILE A 655 -20.36 24.74 2.11
C ILE A 655 -19.71 25.56 3.21
N GLN A 656 -18.98 24.91 4.13
CA GLN A 656 -18.24 25.61 5.18
C GLN A 656 -17.15 26.53 4.60
N LEU A 657 -16.27 26.01 3.73
CA LEU A 657 -15.20 26.79 3.09
C LEU A 657 -15.72 28.03 2.36
N TYR A 658 -16.69 27.86 1.47
CA TYR A 658 -17.19 28.97 0.67
C TYR A 658 -17.98 29.98 1.51
N SER A 659 -18.64 29.54 2.60
CA SER A 659 -19.33 30.46 3.52
C SER A 659 -18.37 31.37 4.29
N GLU A 660 -17.17 30.87 4.58
CA GLU A 660 -16.11 31.61 5.30
C GLU A 660 -15.18 32.40 4.37
N SER A 661 -15.30 32.24 3.04
CA SER A 661 -14.45 32.93 2.07
C SER A 661 -14.80 34.42 1.97
N ASP A 662 -13.77 35.28 1.97
CA ASP A 662 -13.88 36.71 1.72
C ASP A 662 -14.22 37.04 0.25
N ALA A 663 -13.98 36.10 -0.68
CA ALA A 663 -14.29 36.29 -2.10
C ALA A 663 -15.81 36.31 -2.33
N GLY A 664 -16.32 37.38 -2.95
CA GLY A 664 -17.74 37.51 -3.30
C GLY A 664 -18.17 36.64 -4.49
N SER A 665 -17.21 36.17 -5.29
CA SER A 665 -17.42 35.37 -6.48
C SER A 665 -16.16 34.61 -6.87
N PHE A 666 -16.30 33.60 -7.72
CA PHE A 666 -15.21 32.76 -8.20
C PHE A 666 -15.21 32.70 -9.73
N MET A 667 -14.01 32.74 -10.33
CA MET A 667 -13.79 32.59 -11.76
C MET A 667 -13.60 31.11 -12.12
N LEU A 668 -14.35 30.67 -13.12
CA LEU A 668 -14.36 29.30 -13.62
C LEU A 668 -14.18 29.30 -15.14
N PRO A 669 -13.54 28.26 -15.71
CA PRO A 669 -13.65 28.00 -17.15
C PRO A 669 -15.12 27.92 -17.56
N GLU A 670 -15.46 28.49 -18.71
CA GLU A 670 -16.85 28.54 -19.22
C GLU A 670 -17.52 27.16 -19.24
N GLU A 671 -16.79 26.11 -19.61
CA GLU A 671 -17.29 24.74 -19.65
C GLU A 671 -17.71 24.25 -18.26
N THR A 672 -16.90 24.56 -17.23
CA THR A 672 -17.15 24.17 -15.84
C THR A 672 -18.32 24.94 -15.24
N GLU A 673 -18.35 26.25 -15.47
CA GLU A 673 -19.40 27.13 -14.98
C GLU A 673 -20.78 26.73 -15.53
N ARG A 674 -20.87 26.50 -16.84
CA ARG A 674 -22.10 26.07 -17.49
C ARG A 674 -22.58 24.73 -16.95
N CYS A 675 -21.67 23.75 -16.82
CA CYS A 675 -22.02 22.44 -16.27
C CYS A 675 -22.56 22.53 -14.84
N VAL A 676 -21.94 23.35 -13.99
CA VAL A 676 -22.41 23.56 -12.60
C VAL A 676 -23.83 24.13 -12.58
N ARG A 677 -24.13 25.12 -13.43
CA ARG A 677 -25.45 25.76 -13.48
C ARG A 677 -26.52 24.82 -14.04
N ASP A 678 -26.19 24.09 -15.10
CA ASP A 678 -27.11 23.15 -15.73
C ASP A 678 -27.48 22.01 -14.77
N LEU A 679 -26.49 21.44 -14.05
CA LEU A 679 -26.75 20.44 -13.00
C LEU A 679 -27.49 21.04 -11.82
N ALA A 680 -27.12 22.23 -11.32
CA ALA A 680 -27.83 22.87 -10.22
C ALA A 680 -29.31 23.10 -10.54
N LYS A 681 -29.61 23.54 -11.78
CA LYS A 681 -30.98 23.70 -12.28
C LYS A 681 -31.73 22.37 -12.29
N LEU A 682 -31.13 21.30 -12.81
CA LEU A 682 -31.73 19.96 -12.81
C LEU A 682 -32.07 19.50 -11.39
N PHE A 683 -31.12 19.60 -10.46
CA PHE A 683 -31.32 19.18 -9.08
C PHE A 683 -32.37 20.04 -8.35
N ALA A 684 -32.42 21.35 -8.59
CA ALA A 684 -33.40 22.24 -7.97
C ALA A 684 -34.84 21.98 -8.47
N GLN A 685 -34.99 21.59 -9.74
CA GLN A 685 -36.28 21.27 -10.35
C GLN A 685 -36.74 19.83 -10.06
N THR A 686 -35.85 18.99 -9.56
CA THR A 686 -36.12 17.58 -9.29
C THR A 686 -36.36 17.36 -7.80
N ASN A 687 -37.54 16.83 -7.43
CA ASN A 687 -37.76 16.33 -6.08
C ASN A 687 -37.10 14.94 -5.94
N PRO A 688 -36.20 14.71 -4.95
CA PRO A 688 -35.51 13.44 -4.80
C PRO A 688 -36.44 12.24 -4.56
N GLU A 689 -37.58 12.43 -3.89
CA GLU A 689 -38.55 11.37 -3.62
C GLU A 689 -39.25 10.89 -4.89
N THR A 690 -39.63 11.80 -5.79
CA THR A 690 -40.29 11.43 -7.05
C THR A 690 -39.29 10.90 -8.08
N ALA A 691 -38.04 11.37 -8.00
CA ALA A 691 -36.94 10.86 -8.80
C ALA A 691 -36.56 9.42 -8.44
N ASP A 692 -36.78 8.97 -7.19
CA ASP A 692 -36.57 7.57 -6.75
C ASP A 692 -37.72 6.62 -7.18
N SER A 693 -38.19 6.77 -8.42
CA SER A 693 -39.08 5.83 -9.10
C SER A 693 -38.39 5.28 -10.35
N PRO A 694 -38.74 4.09 -10.88
CA PRO A 694 -38.02 3.54 -12.04
C PRO A 694 -37.95 4.46 -13.26
N LYS A 695 -39.05 5.18 -13.54
CA LYS A 695 -39.10 6.19 -14.60
C LYS A 695 -38.43 7.51 -14.19
N GLY A 696 -38.57 7.94 -12.93
CA GLY A 696 -37.90 9.12 -12.40
C GLY A 696 -36.38 9.00 -12.44
N ARG A 697 -35.83 7.85 -12.02
CA ARG A 697 -34.38 7.56 -12.06
C ARG A 697 -33.87 7.65 -13.48
N ARG A 698 -34.58 7.02 -14.42
CA ARG A 698 -34.22 7.07 -15.83
C ARG A 698 -34.18 8.50 -16.36
N ALA A 699 -35.25 9.27 -16.13
CA ALA A 699 -35.34 10.65 -16.59
C ALA A 699 -34.21 11.54 -16.01
N PHE A 700 -33.91 11.37 -14.72
CA PHE A 700 -32.82 12.09 -14.06
C PHE A 700 -31.45 11.71 -14.62
N MET A 701 -31.18 10.40 -14.75
CA MET A 701 -29.93 9.89 -15.31
C MET A 701 -29.69 10.40 -16.73
N ASP A 702 -30.72 10.39 -17.58
CA ASP A 702 -30.61 10.89 -18.96
C ASP A 702 -30.24 12.38 -19.00
N ALA A 703 -30.89 13.19 -18.16
CA ALA A 703 -30.60 14.62 -18.07
C ALA A 703 -29.20 14.90 -17.52
N ALA A 704 -28.83 14.29 -16.39
CA ALA A 704 -27.53 14.50 -15.74
C ALA A 704 -26.37 13.99 -16.61
N GLY A 705 -26.53 12.81 -17.21
CA GLY A 705 -25.55 12.19 -18.11
C GLY A 705 -25.28 13.02 -19.36
N GLN A 706 -26.33 13.61 -19.97
CA GLN A 706 -26.18 14.48 -21.15
C GLN A 706 -25.50 15.82 -20.81
N ILE A 707 -25.79 16.40 -19.65
CA ILE A 707 -25.12 17.63 -19.17
C ILE A 707 -23.63 17.34 -18.99
N TYR A 708 -23.29 16.23 -18.33
CA TYR A 708 -21.90 15.84 -18.11
C TYR A 708 -21.18 15.42 -19.42
N GLU A 709 -21.89 14.83 -20.38
CA GLU A 709 -21.35 14.55 -21.73
C GLU A 709 -20.95 15.82 -22.45
N THR A 710 -21.85 16.80 -22.46
CA THR A 710 -21.57 18.10 -23.08
C THR A 710 -20.34 18.76 -22.45
N PHE A 711 -20.18 18.64 -21.13
CA PHE A 711 -19.02 19.16 -20.42
C PHE A 711 -17.71 18.49 -20.87
N ARG A 712 -17.63 17.16 -20.80
CA ARG A 712 -16.38 16.44 -21.10
C ARG A 712 -16.01 16.46 -22.59
N GLU A 713 -16.98 16.39 -23.51
CA GLU A 713 -16.68 16.41 -24.95
C GLU A 713 -16.09 17.75 -25.41
N ASN A 714 -16.55 18.86 -24.84
CA ASN A 714 -15.95 20.17 -25.10
C ASN A 714 -14.48 20.20 -24.65
N LEU A 715 -14.18 19.67 -23.47
CA LEU A 715 -12.82 19.59 -22.93
C LEU A 715 -11.94 18.62 -23.73
N TYR A 716 -12.46 17.48 -24.16
CA TYR A 716 -11.71 16.51 -24.97
C TYR A 716 -11.35 17.03 -26.35
N THR A 717 -12.21 17.86 -26.94
CA THR A 717 -12.04 18.36 -28.31
C THR A 717 -11.20 19.64 -28.34
N HIS A 718 -11.39 20.53 -27.37
CA HIS A 718 -10.83 21.90 -27.43
C HIS A 718 -9.89 22.24 -26.27
N GLY A 719 -9.76 21.36 -25.25
CA GLY A 719 -9.19 21.75 -23.97
C GLY A 719 -10.04 22.83 -23.30
N TYR A 720 -9.42 23.67 -22.46
CA TYR A 720 -10.09 24.87 -21.95
C TYR A 720 -10.17 25.94 -23.04
N SER A 721 -11.36 26.49 -23.30
CA SER A 721 -11.58 27.55 -24.31
C SER A 721 -10.74 28.81 -24.09
N GLY A 722 -10.29 29.05 -22.85
CA GLY A 722 -9.64 30.30 -22.43
C GLY A 722 -10.62 31.39 -22.00
N THR A 723 -11.93 31.14 -22.11
CA THR A 723 -12.97 32.04 -21.59
C THR A 723 -13.27 31.70 -20.13
N ALA A 724 -13.28 32.72 -19.26
CA ALA A 724 -13.69 32.58 -17.88
C ALA A 724 -15.08 33.21 -17.63
N LYS A 725 -15.87 32.58 -16.77
CA LYS A 725 -17.17 33.06 -16.29
C LYS A 725 -17.15 33.10 -14.77
N THR A 726 -18.04 33.93 -14.20
CA THR A 726 -18.10 34.17 -12.76
C THR A 726 -19.33 33.52 -12.16
N ILE A 727 -19.16 32.85 -11.02
CA ILE A 727 -20.25 32.41 -10.15
C ILE A 727 -20.17 33.16 -8.81
N SER A 728 -21.30 33.69 -8.32
CA SER A 728 -21.30 34.34 -7.01
C SER A 728 -21.19 33.33 -5.88
N ARG A 729 -20.63 33.76 -4.74
CA ARG A 729 -20.53 32.94 -3.52
C ARG A 729 -21.91 32.44 -3.07
N SER A 730 -22.93 33.29 -3.14
CA SER A 730 -24.30 32.93 -2.74
C SER A 730 -24.89 31.84 -3.64
N GLU A 731 -24.75 31.98 -4.97
CA GLU A 731 -25.23 30.95 -5.91
C GLU A 731 -24.52 29.62 -5.68
N LEU A 732 -23.19 29.64 -5.53
CA LEU A 732 -22.42 28.43 -5.31
C LEU A 732 -22.87 27.69 -4.04
N ILE A 733 -23.05 28.40 -2.93
CA ILE A 733 -23.54 27.80 -1.67
C ILE A 733 -24.96 27.23 -1.84
N GLU A 734 -25.85 27.92 -2.54
CA GLU A 734 -27.21 27.45 -2.83
C GLU A 734 -27.19 26.15 -3.65
N TYR A 735 -26.34 26.09 -4.67
CA TYR A 735 -26.18 24.90 -5.51
C TYR A 735 -25.64 23.72 -4.70
N LEU A 736 -24.61 23.94 -3.88
CA LEU A 736 -24.07 22.91 -2.99
C LEU A 736 -25.13 22.38 -2.00
N LYS A 737 -25.97 23.24 -1.42
CA LYS A 737 -27.08 22.83 -0.55
C LYS A 737 -28.12 22.01 -1.29
N THR A 738 -28.41 22.37 -2.54
CA THR A 738 -29.33 21.64 -3.40
C THR A 738 -28.79 20.24 -3.69
N PHE A 739 -27.52 20.11 -4.07
CA PHE A 739 -26.86 18.81 -4.27
C PHE A 739 -26.85 17.97 -2.98
N LYS A 740 -26.51 18.60 -1.84
CA LYS A 740 -26.50 17.95 -0.53
C LYS A 740 -27.85 17.34 -0.18
N THR A 741 -28.96 18.00 -0.53
CA THR A 741 -30.33 17.50 -0.25
C THR A 741 -30.59 16.15 -0.93
N HIS A 742 -30.21 16.00 -2.20
CA HIS A 742 -30.34 14.73 -2.94
C HIS A 742 -29.42 13.62 -2.40
N ILE A 743 -28.19 14.00 -2.04
CA ILE A 743 -27.22 13.09 -1.41
C ILE A 743 -27.79 12.57 -0.08
N GLN A 744 -28.25 13.47 0.81
CA GLN A 744 -28.81 13.12 2.11
C GLN A 744 -30.05 12.23 1.99
N TYR A 745 -30.94 12.52 1.04
CA TYR A 745 -32.10 11.67 0.77
C TYR A 745 -31.66 10.24 0.43
N THR A 746 -30.71 10.10 -0.50
CA THR A 746 -30.20 8.80 -0.95
C THR A 746 -29.51 8.03 0.19
N ILE A 747 -28.75 8.72 1.06
CA ILE A 747 -28.15 8.11 2.26
C ILE A 747 -29.22 7.53 3.19
N ARG A 748 -30.27 8.30 3.53
CA ARG A 748 -31.35 7.85 4.41
C ARG A 748 -32.11 6.66 3.84
N LYS A 749 -32.33 6.64 2.53
CA LYS A 749 -33.01 5.55 1.83
C LYS A 749 -32.24 4.22 1.89
N ASN A 750 -30.92 4.29 2.09
CA ASN A 750 -30.01 3.14 2.09
C ASN A 750 -29.68 2.59 3.49
N ARG A 751 -30.41 3.02 4.53
CA ARG A 751 -30.38 2.36 5.84
C ARG A 751 -31.14 1.02 5.75
N ARG A 752 -30.49 -0.05 6.19
CA ARG A 752 -31.06 -1.41 6.23
C ARG A 752 -31.91 -1.61 7.49
N SER A 753 -32.74 -2.65 7.47
CA SER A 753 -33.57 -3.04 8.60
C SER A 753 -32.76 -3.55 9.80
N ASP A 754 -31.55 -4.06 9.58
CA ASP A 754 -30.61 -4.53 10.62
C ASP A 754 -29.79 -3.39 11.26
N GLY A 755 -30.02 -2.14 10.84
CA GLY A 755 -29.31 -0.96 11.35
C GLY A 755 -28.01 -0.62 10.62
N LEU A 756 -27.55 -1.48 9.69
CA LEU A 756 -26.41 -1.21 8.82
C LEU A 756 -26.83 -0.36 7.61
N TYR A 757 -25.86 -0.02 6.76
CA TYR A 757 -26.07 0.73 5.53
C TYR A 757 -25.56 -0.05 4.30
N HIS A 758 -26.22 0.12 3.16
CA HIS A 758 -25.75 -0.48 1.91
C HIS A 758 -24.43 0.16 1.45
N ALA A 759 -23.44 -0.66 1.08
CA ALA A 759 -22.16 -0.18 0.55
C ALA A 759 -22.22 0.03 -0.97
N TYR A 760 -22.71 -1.00 -1.66
CA TYR A 760 -22.87 -1.04 -3.10
C TYR A 760 -24.25 -1.58 -3.45
N ASN A 761 -24.88 -0.94 -4.44
CA ASN A 761 -26.12 -1.38 -5.06
C ASN A 761 -25.85 -1.74 -6.52
N THR A 762 -26.85 -2.29 -7.21
CA THR A 762 -26.82 -2.48 -8.66
C THR A 762 -28.14 -2.02 -9.27
N PHE A 763 -28.19 -1.90 -10.59
CA PHE A 763 -29.45 -1.63 -11.29
C PHE A 763 -29.62 -2.47 -12.56
N SER A 764 -30.87 -2.62 -12.99
CA SER A 764 -31.25 -3.14 -14.31
C SER A 764 -31.92 -2.06 -15.14
N VAL A 765 -31.72 -2.13 -16.46
CA VAL A 765 -32.51 -1.39 -17.44
C VAL A 765 -33.62 -2.32 -17.90
N GLU A 766 -34.87 -1.97 -17.62
CA GLU A 766 -36.05 -2.76 -18.01
C GLU A 766 -36.34 -2.62 -19.51
N GLN A 767 -37.24 -3.45 -20.05
CA GLN A 767 -37.61 -3.43 -21.47
C GLN A 767 -38.20 -2.08 -21.92
N ASP A 768 -38.92 -1.38 -21.03
CA ASP A 768 -39.46 -0.04 -21.29
C ASP A 768 -38.43 1.08 -21.04
N GLY A 769 -37.18 0.72 -20.73
CA GLY A 769 -36.07 1.63 -20.45
C GLY A 769 -36.02 2.16 -19.02
N SER A 770 -36.95 1.79 -18.15
CA SER A 770 -36.94 2.20 -16.74
C SER A 770 -35.79 1.56 -15.95
N ILE A 771 -35.40 2.19 -14.83
CA ILE A 771 -34.23 1.79 -14.03
C ILE A 771 -34.67 1.22 -12.68
N THR A 772 -34.45 -0.08 -12.46
CA THR A 772 -34.77 -0.76 -11.20
C THR A 772 -33.52 -0.97 -10.36
N LEU A 773 -33.57 -0.63 -9.06
CA LEU A 773 -32.47 -0.84 -8.12
C LEU A 773 -32.53 -2.23 -7.48
N HIS A 774 -31.36 -2.82 -7.25
CA HIS A 774 -31.18 -4.06 -6.51
C HIS A 774 -30.09 -3.88 -5.45
N TYR A 775 -30.29 -4.46 -4.28
CA TYR A 775 -29.40 -4.31 -3.13
C TYR A 775 -28.50 -5.54 -2.97
N LEU A 776 -27.28 -5.33 -2.45
CA LEU A 776 -26.32 -6.39 -2.16
C LEU A 776 -26.24 -6.67 -0.64
N ASP A 777 -25.54 -7.75 -0.28
CA ASP A 777 -25.20 -8.08 1.11
C ASP A 777 -24.51 -6.90 1.83
N GLU A 778 -24.60 -6.89 3.15
CA GLU A 778 -23.88 -5.93 3.98
C GLU A 778 -22.36 -6.03 3.75
N MET A 779 -21.67 -4.89 3.76
CA MET A 779 -20.22 -4.85 3.61
C MET A 779 -19.60 -3.88 4.61
N LEU A 780 -18.48 -4.24 5.20
CA LEU A 780 -17.77 -3.43 6.20
C LEU A 780 -17.44 -2.02 5.67
N GLU A 781 -17.06 -1.93 4.39
CA GLU A 781 -16.69 -0.66 3.75
C GLU A 781 -17.81 0.39 3.75
N GLY A 782 -19.06 -0.03 3.52
CA GLY A 782 -20.22 0.88 3.60
C GLY A 782 -20.40 1.46 5.00
N GLN A 783 -20.08 0.66 6.03
CA GLN A 783 -20.23 1.04 7.42
C GLN A 783 -19.19 2.09 7.77
N VAL A 784 -17.92 1.82 7.43
CA VAL A 784 -16.81 2.77 7.57
C VAL A 784 -17.13 4.10 6.89
N ALA A 785 -17.62 4.06 5.65
CA ALA A 785 -17.89 5.24 4.86
C ALA A 785 -19.05 6.08 5.41
N VAL A 786 -20.17 5.46 5.81
CA VAL A 786 -21.31 6.21 6.37
C VAL A 786 -20.97 6.81 7.73
N LEU A 787 -20.21 6.12 8.58
CA LEU A 787 -19.71 6.67 9.85
C LEU A 787 -18.79 7.88 9.61
N SER A 788 -18.00 7.83 8.55
CA SER A 788 -17.09 8.90 8.16
C SER A 788 -17.79 10.07 7.43
N SER A 789 -19.08 9.95 7.09
CA SER A 789 -19.79 10.86 6.16
C SER A 789 -20.21 12.22 6.74
N ARG A 790 -20.21 12.35 8.07
CA ARG A 790 -20.87 13.45 8.82
C ARG A 790 -22.39 13.54 8.60
N ALA A 791 -23.03 12.50 8.06
CA ALA A 791 -24.48 12.44 7.89
C ALA A 791 -25.23 11.89 9.12
N LEU A 792 -24.54 11.16 9.99
CA LEU A 792 -25.09 10.54 11.21
C LEU A 792 -24.75 11.38 12.45
N THR A 793 -25.65 11.37 13.43
CA THR A 793 -25.37 11.77 14.80
C THR A 793 -24.49 10.74 15.51
N GLY A 794 -23.88 11.08 16.66
CA GLY A 794 -23.08 10.09 17.40
C GLY A 794 -23.92 8.97 18.00
N SER A 795 -25.18 9.22 18.36
CA SER A 795 -26.12 8.16 18.78
C SER A 795 -26.42 7.18 17.65
N GLU A 796 -26.74 7.66 16.44
CA GLU A 796 -26.95 6.79 15.27
C GLU A 796 -25.68 6.01 14.91
N SER A 797 -24.52 6.65 15.04
CA SER A 797 -23.22 6.00 14.82
C SER A 797 -22.98 4.87 15.84
N LEU A 798 -23.31 5.11 17.11
CA LEU A 798 -23.20 4.11 18.17
C LEU A 798 -24.14 2.92 17.95
N GLU A 799 -25.38 3.16 17.52
CA GLU A 799 -26.31 2.10 17.14
C GLU A 799 -25.76 1.24 16.00
N LEU A 800 -25.16 1.87 14.98
CA LEU A 800 -24.52 1.18 13.87
C LEU A 800 -23.34 0.32 14.35
N PHE A 801 -22.48 0.83 15.24
CA PHE A 801 -21.38 0.04 15.83
C PHE A 801 -21.89 -1.18 16.61
N LYS A 802 -22.94 -0.98 17.41
CA LYS A 802 -23.60 -2.07 18.15
C LYS A 802 -24.20 -3.10 17.18
N ALA A 803 -24.83 -2.68 16.09
CA ALA A 803 -25.34 -3.57 15.05
C ALA A 803 -24.23 -4.36 14.36
N LEU A 804 -23.12 -3.69 14.01
CA LEU A 804 -21.97 -4.33 13.37
C LEU A 804 -21.35 -5.42 14.25
N ARG A 805 -21.22 -5.17 15.56
CA ARG A 805 -20.64 -6.12 16.54
C ARG A 805 -21.47 -7.39 16.73
N HIS A 806 -22.79 -7.33 16.51
CA HIS A 806 -23.70 -8.47 16.60
C HIS A 806 -24.09 -9.05 15.22
N GLY A 807 -23.55 -8.48 14.13
CA GLY A 807 -23.88 -8.86 12.76
C GLY A 807 -22.98 -9.96 12.19
N ARG A 808 -23.30 -10.39 10.96
CA ARG A 808 -22.58 -11.46 10.23
C ARG A 808 -21.14 -11.10 9.82
N LEU A 809 -20.76 -9.84 9.96
CA LEU A 809 -19.41 -9.36 9.62
C LEU A 809 -18.41 -9.59 10.75
N PHE A 810 -18.85 -9.87 11.97
CA PHE A 810 -17.94 -10.16 13.08
C PHE A 810 -17.46 -11.61 13.04
N ARG A 811 -16.14 -11.81 13.04
CA ARG A 811 -15.46 -13.10 13.01
C ARG A 811 -14.79 -13.37 14.36
N GLU A 812 -15.28 -14.39 15.06
CA GLU A 812 -14.99 -14.63 16.48
C GLU A 812 -13.56 -15.09 16.78
N ASP A 813 -13.01 -16.03 16.01
CA ASP A 813 -11.67 -16.62 16.24
C ASP A 813 -10.55 -15.57 16.19
N GLN A 814 -10.76 -14.49 15.43
CA GLN A 814 -9.85 -13.36 15.28
C GLN A 814 -10.36 -12.08 15.97
N TYR A 815 -11.51 -12.11 16.63
CA TYR A 815 -12.14 -10.96 17.31
C TYR A 815 -12.15 -9.68 16.44
N SER A 816 -12.57 -9.79 15.18
CA SER A 816 -12.48 -8.68 14.21
C SER A 816 -13.53 -8.82 13.11
N TYR A 817 -13.44 -8.04 12.03
CA TYR A 817 -14.47 -7.95 10.99
C TYR A 817 -13.99 -8.40 9.61
N ILE A 818 -14.81 -9.20 8.94
CA ILE A 818 -14.65 -9.56 7.52
C ILE A 818 -15.31 -8.51 6.61
N LEU A 819 -14.93 -8.47 5.34
CA LEU A 819 -15.42 -7.44 4.40
C LEU A 819 -16.90 -7.59 4.04
N TYR A 820 -17.38 -8.82 3.91
CA TYR A 820 -18.74 -9.22 3.59
C TYR A 820 -19.01 -10.60 4.20
N PRO A 821 -20.27 -11.00 4.39
CA PRO A 821 -20.62 -12.27 5.03
C PRO A 821 -19.93 -13.45 4.35
N ASP A 822 -19.41 -14.35 5.18
CA ASP A 822 -18.92 -15.64 4.71
C ASP A 822 -20.09 -16.47 4.17
N LYS A 823 -19.85 -17.28 3.14
CA LYS A 823 -20.90 -18.10 2.51
C LYS A 823 -20.35 -19.39 1.94
N GLU A 824 -21.15 -20.44 2.02
CA GLU A 824 -20.85 -21.70 1.37
C GLU A 824 -21.17 -21.61 -0.13
N LEU A 825 -20.17 -21.91 -0.96
CA LEU A 825 -20.36 -22.04 -2.40
C LEU A 825 -20.87 -23.44 -2.73
N PRO A 826 -21.73 -23.60 -3.75
CA PRO A 826 -22.24 -24.92 -4.10
C PRO A 826 -21.09 -25.89 -4.38
N ARG A 827 -21.23 -27.17 -4.02
CA ARG A 827 -20.21 -28.17 -4.33
C ARG A 827 -20.11 -28.37 -5.84
N PHE A 828 -19.00 -28.91 -6.33
CA PHE A 828 -18.75 -29.05 -7.77
C PHE A 828 -19.92 -29.70 -8.54
N LEU A 829 -20.51 -30.77 -8.00
CA LEU A 829 -21.62 -31.50 -8.62
C LEU A 829 -22.98 -30.77 -8.52
N GLU A 830 -23.11 -29.76 -7.67
CA GLU A 830 -24.35 -29.00 -7.42
C GLU A 830 -24.42 -27.71 -8.27
N LYS A 831 -23.26 -27.18 -8.70
CA LYS A 831 -23.17 -25.86 -9.38
C LYS A 831 -23.90 -25.77 -10.73
N ASN A 832 -23.97 -26.87 -11.46
CA ASN A 832 -24.47 -26.91 -12.84
C ASN A 832 -25.54 -27.99 -12.94
N GLN A 833 -26.68 -27.80 -12.30
CA GLN A 833 -27.80 -28.73 -12.35
C GLN A 833 -29.05 -28.05 -12.90
N VAL A 834 -29.63 -28.65 -13.94
CA VAL A 834 -30.86 -28.21 -14.56
C VAL A 834 -31.89 -29.33 -14.42
N PRO A 835 -33.01 -29.11 -13.71
CA PRO A 835 -34.07 -30.10 -13.60
C PRO A 835 -34.60 -30.50 -14.98
N GLN A 836 -34.81 -31.79 -15.20
CA GLN A 836 -35.25 -32.34 -16.49
C GLN A 836 -36.52 -31.65 -17.03
N GLU A 837 -37.45 -31.33 -16.14
CA GLU A 837 -38.70 -30.64 -16.47
C GLU A 837 -38.46 -29.28 -17.14
N LYS A 838 -37.47 -28.51 -16.67
CA LYS A 838 -37.12 -27.20 -17.25
C LYS A 838 -36.49 -27.35 -18.64
N ILE A 839 -35.79 -28.45 -18.89
CA ILE A 839 -35.20 -28.77 -20.20
C ILE A 839 -36.31 -29.14 -21.18
N GLN A 840 -37.25 -29.98 -20.76
CA GLN A 840 -38.39 -30.40 -21.58
C GLN A 840 -39.34 -29.23 -21.92
N ALA A 841 -39.45 -28.25 -21.03
CA ALA A 841 -40.25 -27.04 -21.25
C ALA A 841 -39.69 -26.11 -22.34
N ILE A 842 -38.42 -26.24 -22.73
CA ILE A 842 -37.77 -25.44 -23.77
C ILE A 842 -37.52 -26.33 -25.00
N PRO A 843 -38.30 -26.20 -26.09
CA PRO A 843 -38.24 -27.17 -27.18
C PRO A 843 -36.88 -27.27 -27.87
N LEU A 844 -36.11 -26.19 -27.96
CA LEU A 844 -34.71 -26.24 -28.42
C LEU A 844 -33.87 -27.21 -27.58
N LEU A 845 -33.93 -27.11 -26.25
CA LEU A 845 -33.15 -27.98 -25.36
C LEU A 845 -33.63 -29.44 -25.41
N ALA A 846 -34.95 -29.64 -25.47
CA ALA A 846 -35.53 -30.98 -25.63
C ALA A 846 -35.08 -31.65 -26.95
N ALA A 847 -35.03 -30.88 -28.05
CA ALA A 847 -34.55 -31.37 -29.34
C ALA A 847 -33.06 -31.75 -29.30
N LEU A 848 -32.22 -30.91 -28.68
CA LEU A 848 -30.79 -31.20 -28.51
C LEU A 848 -30.56 -32.49 -27.71
N VAL A 849 -31.28 -32.67 -26.62
CA VAL A 849 -31.22 -33.91 -25.82
C VAL A 849 -31.66 -35.13 -26.64
N ALA A 850 -32.75 -35.04 -27.39
CA ALA A 850 -33.24 -36.13 -28.23
C ALA A 850 -32.23 -36.52 -29.34
N GLN A 851 -31.49 -35.53 -29.85
CA GLN A 851 -30.45 -35.73 -30.87
C GLN A 851 -29.08 -36.14 -30.26
N LYS A 852 -28.96 -36.24 -28.93
CA LYS A 852 -27.69 -36.43 -28.21
C LYS A 852 -26.65 -35.36 -28.59
N ASP A 853 -27.12 -34.13 -28.78
CA ASP A 853 -26.27 -32.98 -29.08
C ASP A 853 -25.85 -32.27 -27.79
N HIS A 854 -24.58 -32.43 -27.46
CA HIS A 854 -23.98 -31.95 -26.22
C HIS A 854 -23.50 -30.49 -26.29
N ARG A 855 -23.72 -29.78 -27.40
CA ARG A 855 -23.18 -28.43 -27.60
C ARG A 855 -23.67 -27.41 -26.56
N ILE A 856 -24.94 -27.51 -26.14
CA ILE A 856 -25.54 -26.58 -25.16
C ILE A 856 -25.78 -27.25 -23.80
N ILE A 857 -26.40 -28.44 -23.80
CA ILE A 857 -26.84 -29.14 -22.59
C ILE A 857 -26.66 -30.66 -22.74
N THR A 858 -26.37 -31.36 -21.64
CA THR A 858 -26.25 -32.83 -21.58
C THR A 858 -27.03 -33.38 -20.40
N LEU A 859 -27.63 -34.57 -20.53
CA LEU A 859 -28.24 -35.30 -19.40
C LEU A 859 -27.25 -36.30 -18.79
N ASP A 860 -27.22 -36.39 -17.46
CA ASP A 860 -26.55 -37.47 -16.74
C ASP A 860 -27.38 -38.76 -16.72
N ILE A 861 -26.84 -39.81 -16.07
CA ILE A 861 -27.49 -41.12 -15.94
C ILE A 861 -28.77 -41.09 -15.08
N HIS A 862 -29.01 -40.00 -14.35
CA HIS A 862 -30.18 -39.80 -13.50
C HIS A 862 -31.21 -38.83 -14.13
N GLY A 863 -30.93 -38.32 -15.33
CA GLY A 863 -31.81 -37.39 -16.04
C GLY A 863 -31.64 -35.92 -15.65
N THR A 864 -30.62 -35.57 -14.85
CA THR A 864 -30.30 -34.17 -14.54
C THR A 864 -29.53 -33.56 -15.70
N GLY A 865 -29.90 -32.34 -16.10
CA GLY A 865 -29.18 -31.61 -17.15
C GLY A 865 -27.99 -30.82 -16.64
N HIS A 866 -27.00 -30.66 -17.49
CA HIS A 866 -25.80 -29.87 -17.26
C HIS A 866 -25.54 -29.02 -18.50
N PHE A 867 -25.42 -27.70 -18.34
CA PHE A 867 -24.92 -26.85 -19.41
C PHE A 867 -23.49 -27.24 -19.78
N ASN A 868 -23.09 -26.97 -21.02
CA ASN A 868 -21.75 -27.28 -21.51
C ASN A 868 -20.67 -26.68 -20.60
N ALA A 869 -19.73 -27.53 -20.14
CA ALA A 869 -18.67 -27.16 -19.21
C ALA A 869 -17.67 -26.13 -19.74
N GLN A 870 -17.67 -25.84 -21.05
CA GLN A 870 -16.84 -24.79 -21.65
C GLN A 870 -17.43 -23.38 -21.48
N PHE A 871 -18.71 -23.27 -21.11
CA PHE A 871 -19.35 -21.98 -20.92
C PHE A 871 -18.87 -21.33 -19.62
N ARG A 872 -18.32 -20.13 -19.74
CA ARG A 872 -17.91 -19.30 -18.60
C ARG A 872 -18.99 -18.30 -18.22
N ASN A 873 -19.80 -17.85 -19.19
CA ASN A 873 -20.88 -16.89 -19.01
C ASN A 873 -21.86 -16.93 -20.20
N ALA A 874 -22.90 -16.09 -20.15
CA ALA A 874 -23.93 -16.00 -21.18
C ALA A 874 -23.38 -15.71 -22.59
N ARG A 875 -22.24 -15.01 -22.74
CA ARG A 875 -21.65 -14.74 -24.08
C ARG A 875 -21.18 -16.00 -24.77
N ASP A 876 -20.65 -16.97 -24.01
CA ASP A 876 -20.24 -18.26 -24.58
C ASP A 876 -21.48 -19.05 -25.04
N LEU A 877 -22.57 -18.98 -24.28
CA LEU A 877 -23.86 -19.57 -24.63
C LEU A 877 -24.48 -18.88 -25.86
N GLU A 878 -24.49 -17.55 -25.92
CA GLU A 878 -24.96 -16.79 -27.08
C GLU A 878 -24.16 -17.14 -28.34
N LYS A 879 -22.84 -17.24 -28.24
CA LYS A 879 -21.98 -17.69 -29.33
C LYS A 879 -22.32 -19.11 -29.75
N ALA A 880 -22.51 -20.03 -28.80
CA ALA A 880 -22.86 -21.41 -29.11
C ALA A 880 -24.25 -21.52 -29.77
N LEU A 881 -25.22 -20.69 -29.35
CA LEU A 881 -26.55 -20.60 -29.99
C LEU A 881 -26.45 -20.03 -31.42
N ALA A 882 -25.64 -19.01 -31.64
CA ALA A 882 -25.38 -18.45 -32.97
C ALA A 882 -24.70 -19.47 -33.89
N ASP A 883 -23.68 -20.18 -33.39
CA ASP A 883 -23.00 -21.26 -34.11
C ASP A 883 -23.95 -22.43 -34.42
N LEU A 884 -24.91 -22.71 -33.52
CA LEU A 884 -25.94 -23.73 -33.72
C LEU A 884 -26.89 -23.35 -34.87
N ALA A 885 -27.40 -22.12 -34.85
CA ALA A 885 -28.27 -21.60 -35.90
C ALA A 885 -27.58 -21.54 -37.27
N ALA A 886 -26.28 -21.23 -37.31
CA ALA A 886 -25.52 -21.17 -38.55
C ALA A 886 -25.28 -22.55 -39.20
N ARG A 887 -25.26 -23.63 -38.42
CA ARG A 887 -24.87 -24.98 -38.87
C ARG A 887 -26.05 -25.91 -39.16
N ASP A 888 -27.22 -25.65 -38.60
CA ASP A 888 -28.41 -26.49 -38.78
C ASP A 888 -29.66 -25.64 -39.01
N ALA A 889 -30.15 -25.66 -40.26
CA ALA A 889 -31.32 -24.90 -40.67
C ALA A 889 -32.61 -25.27 -39.92
N LYS A 890 -32.74 -26.52 -39.44
CA LYS A 890 -33.92 -26.96 -38.66
C LYS A 890 -33.85 -26.48 -37.21
N LEU A 891 -32.64 -26.35 -36.66
CA LEU A 891 -32.45 -25.80 -35.31
C LEU A 891 -32.45 -24.27 -35.31
N ALA A 892 -32.15 -23.62 -36.44
CA ALA A 892 -32.14 -22.15 -36.56
C ALA A 892 -33.48 -21.49 -36.15
N GLU A 893 -34.62 -22.05 -36.56
CA GLU A 893 -35.95 -21.56 -36.14
C GLU A 893 -36.18 -21.71 -34.63
N LEU A 894 -35.76 -22.85 -34.06
CA LEU A 894 -35.85 -23.08 -32.61
C LEU A 894 -34.91 -22.16 -31.83
N VAL A 895 -33.70 -21.88 -32.33
CA VAL A 895 -32.79 -20.90 -31.74
C VAL A 895 -33.42 -19.51 -31.74
N GLN A 896 -33.98 -19.06 -32.87
CA GLN A 896 -34.61 -17.75 -32.95
C GLN A 896 -35.77 -17.59 -31.95
N ARG A 897 -36.58 -18.65 -31.76
CA ARG A 897 -37.71 -18.64 -30.83
C ARG A 897 -37.29 -18.77 -29.36
N ASP A 898 -36.38 -19.70 -29.05
CA ASP A 898 -36.14 -20.17 -27.68
C ASP A 898 -34.87 -19.60 -27.02
N SER A 899 -34.00 -18.88 -27.76
CA SER A 899 -32.73 -18.35 -27.22
C SER A 899 -32.89 -17.60 -25.90
N ARG A 900 -33.94 -16.78 -25.79
CA ARG A 900 -34.19 -16.01 -24.57
C ARG A 900 -34.51 -16.91 -23.37
N ALA A 901 -35.36 -17.91 -23.56
CA ALA A 901 -35.69 -18.87 -22.51
C ALA A 901 -34.47 -19.69 -22.08
N VAL A 902 -33.57 -20.04 -23.01
CA VAL A 902 -32.32 -20.73 -22.68
C VAL A 902 -31.38 -19.83 -21.86
N LEU A 903 -31.24 -18.56 -22.25
CA LEU A 903 -30.43 -17.57 -21.52
C LEU A 903 -31.00 -17.32 -20.12
N ASP A 904 -32.32 -17.21 -19.98
CA ASP A 904 -32.99 -17.04 -18.69
C ASP A 904 -32.83 -18.29 -17.81
N LEU A 905 -32.85 -19.50 -18.39
CA LEU A 905 -32.57 -20.74 -17.65
C LEU A 905 -31.11 -20.84 -17.21
N TYR A 906 -30.18 -20.43 -18.08
CA TYR A 906 -28.75 -20.35 -17.76
C TYR A 906 -28.51 -19.38 -16.60
N GLU A 907 -29.11 -18.20 -16.67
CA GLU A 907 -29.04 -17.21 -15.59
C GLU A 907 -29.70 -17.71 -14.31
N ALA A 908 -30.84 -18.38 -14.38
CA ALA A 908 -31.48 -18.97 -13.20
C ALA A 908 -30.65 -20.10 -12.56
N THR A 909 -29.76 -20.73 -13.33
CA THR A 909 -28.87 -21.80 -12.84
C THR A 909 -27.64 -21.22 -12.16
N PHE A 910 -27.00 -20.19 -12.74
CA PHE A 910 -25.72 -19.67 -12.26
C PHE A 910 -25.81 -18.34 -11.49
N ASN A 911 -26.92 -17.60 -11.63
CA ASN A 911 -27.17 -16.30 -11.01
C ASN A 911 -26.01 -15.31 -11.18
N HIS A 912 -25.51 -15.16 -12.41
CA HIS A 912 -24.38 -14.27 -12.69
C HIS A 912 -24.70 -12.80 -12.43
N ARG A 913 -25.97 -12.40 -12.38
CA ARG A 913 -26.38 -11.04 -11.99
C ARG A 913 -25.92 -10.66 -10.60
N SER A 914 -25.85 -11.62 -9.67
CA SER A 914 -25.32 -11.38 -8.31
C SER A 914 -23.80 -11.51 -8.21
N PHE A 915 -23.10 -11.76 -9.33
CA PHE A 915 -21.64 -11.83 -9.34
C PHE A 915 -21.03 -10.43 -9.24
N THR A 916 -20.48 -10.11 -8.06
CA THR A 916 -19.84 -8.83 -7.78
C THR A 916 -18.35 -8.84 -8.15
N GLY A 917 -17.76 -10.02 -8.37
CA GLY A 917 -16.35 -10.21 -8.68
C GLY A 917 -15.80 -11.46 -8.01
N ARG A 918 -14.47 -11.60 -7.99
CA ARG A 918 -13.78 -12.75 -7.36
C ARG A 918 -13.97 -12.83 -5.84
N SER A 919 -14.33 -11.72 -5.20
CA SER A 919 -14.68 -11.58 -3.78
C SER A 919 -15.47 -12.75 -3.21
N GLY A 920 -16.59 -13.06 -3.86
CA GLY A 920 -17.50 -14.12 -3.46
C GLY A 920 -17.15 -15.50 -3.99
N THR A 921 -15.97 -15.72 -4.58
CA THR A 921 -15.61 -16.99 -5.25
C THR A 921 -14.21 -17.50 -4.92
N PHE A 922 -13.52 -16.90 -3.95
CA PHE A 922 -12.22 -17.35 -3.43
C PHE A 922 -12.11 -17.16 -1.90
N TYR A 923 -11.09 -17.74 -1.27
CA TYR A 923 -11.03 -17.98 0.19
C TYR A 923 -9.85 -17.30 0.91
N ALA A 924 -9.22 -16.30 0.29
CA ALA A 924 -8.08 -15.56 0.85
C ALA A 924 -8.07 -14.14 0.27
N TYR A 925 -7.10 -13.31 0.66
CA TYR A 925 -7.04 -11.88 0.30
C TYR A 925 -8.31 -11.16 0.76
N GLU A 926 -9.06 -10.56 -0.15
CA GLU A 926 -10.36 -9.95 0.15
C GLU A 926 -11.48 -11.01 0.34
N GLY A 927 -11.25 -12.28 -0.02
CA GLY A 927 -12.28 -13.31 -0.18
C GLY A 927 -13.04 -13.77 1.06
N LEU A 928 -13.86 -14.79 0.84
CA LEU A 928 -14.76 -15.37 1.84
C LEU A 928 -14.01 -15.79 3.11
N GLY A 929 -14.54 -15.40 4.27
CA GLY A 929 -13.98 -15.65 5.60
C GLY A 929 -12.70 -14.88 5.93
N SER A 930 -12.14 -14.07 5.01
CA SER A 930 -10.89 -13.35 5.20
C SER A 930 -11.10 -11.96 5.82
N ILE A 931 -10.29 -11.64 6.84
CA ILE A 931 -10.21 -10.27 7.39
C ILE A 931 -9.21 -9.48 6.57
N TYR A 932 -9.61 -8.31 6.06
CA TYR A 932 -8.71 -7.37 5.39
C TYR A 932 -8.43 -6.17 6.31
N TRP A 933 -7.23 -6.15 6.90
CA TRP A 933 -6.93 -5.32 8.07
C TRP A 933 -6.97 -3.81 7.81
N HIS A 934 -6.71 -3.37 6.58
CA HIS A 934 -6.84 -1.96 6.22
C HIS A 934 -8.26 -1.43 6.45
N MET A 935 -9.30 -2.21 6.11
CA MET A 935 -10.68 -1.77 6.32
C MET A 935 -11.07 -1.74 7.80
N VAL A 936 -10.51 -2.65 8.61
CA VAL A 936 -10.69 -2.66 10.07
C VAL A 936 -10.05 -1.43 10.70
N SER A 937 -8.83 -1.04 10.29
CA SER A 937 -8.21 0.17 10.83
C SER A 937 -8.89 1.46 10.35
N LYS A 938 -9.52 1.46 9.17
CA LYS A 938 -10.43 2.55 8.77
C LYS A 938 -11.68 2.63 9.65
N LEU A 939 -12.26 1.50 10.04
CA LEU A 939 -13.36 1.47 11.02
C LEU A 939 -12.93 2.09 12.35
N LEU A 940 -11.75 1.71 12.83
CA LEU A 940 -11.18 2.25 14.06
C LEU A 940 -11.01 3.78 13.99
N LEU A 941 -10.48 4.29 12.87
CA LEU A 941 -10.36 5.73 12.63
C LEU A 941 -11.73 6.44 12.54
N ALA A 942 -12.73 5.82 11.90
CA ALA A 942 -14.08 6.37 11.84
C ALA A 942 -14.73 6.49 13.23
N ILE A 943 -14.56 5.49 14.11
CA ILE A 943 -15.01 5.56 15.52
C ILE A 943 -14.34 6.73 16.23
N GLN A 944 -13.02 6.87 16.06
CA GLN A 944 -12.27 7.96 16.68
C GLN A 944 -12.76 9.33 16.19
N GLU A 945 -12.92 9.53 14.88
CA GLU A 945 -13.40 10.81 14.34
C GLU A 945 -14.82 11.16 14.82
N THR A 946 -15.69 10.16 14.99
CA THR A 946 -17.04 10.35 15.57
C THR A 946 -16.96 10.72 17.04
N LEU A 947 -16.15 9.99 17.82
CA LEU A 947 -15.93 10.28 19.23
C LEU A 947 -15.39 11.70 19.46
N LEU A 948 -14.47 12.16 18.61
CA LEU A 948 -13.88 13.49 18.75
C LEU A 948 -14.87 14.63 18.45
N LEU A 949 -15.94 14.37 17.70
CA LEU A 949 -17.02 15.35 17.45
C LEU A 949 -18.19 15.25 18.44
N GLU A 950 -18.39 14.11 19.09
CA GLU A 950 -19.53 13.91 19.98
C GLU A 950 -19.38 14.74 21.27
N THR A 951 -20.47 15.33 21.75
CA THR A 951 -20.51 16.19 22.94
C THR A 951 -21.31 15.57 24.10
N ASN A 952 -22.22 14.62 23.83
CA ASN A 952 -22.97 13.91 24.84
C ASN A 952 -22.07 12.94 25.64
N PRO A 953 -21.90 13.12 26.97
CA PRO A 953 -20.97 12.32 27.77
C PRO A 953 -21.26 10.80 27.78
N GLU A 954 -22.53 10.40 27.76
CA GLU A 954 -22.91 8.98 27.79
C GLU A 954 -22.57 8.30 26.47
N VAL A 955 -22.91 8.94 25.34
CA VAL A 955 -22.58 8.44 24.00
C VAL A 955 -21.08 8.39 23.81
N ARG A 956 -20.34 9.41 24.27
CA ARG A 956 -18.87 9.41 24.23
C ARG A 956 -18.25 8.22 24.95
N ARG A 957 -18.73 7.90 26.16
CA ARG A 957 -18.23 6.74 26.92
C ARG A 957 -18.43 5.45 26.15
N ASP A 958 -19.63 5.22 25.63
CA ASP A 958 -19.94 4.01 24.86
C ASP A 958 -19.13 3.93 23.54
N LEU A 959 -18.82 5.07 22.92
CA LEU A 959 -17.94 5.14 21.74
C LEU A 959 -16.47 4.82 22.08
N ILE A 960 -15.99 5.20 23.27
CA ILE A 960 -14.67 4.78 23.76
C ILE A 960 -14.63 3.25 23.92
N ASP A 961 -15.69 2.66 24.49
CA ASP A 961 -15.81 1.20 24.61
C ASP A 961 -15.80 0.52 23.25
N ALA A 962 -16.55 1.06 22.27
CA ALA A 962 -16.56 0.56 20.89
C ALA A 962 -15.18 0.67 20.23
N TYR A 963 -14.47 1.79 20.40
CA TYR A 963 -13.11 1.99 19.89
C TYR A 963 -12.16 0.89 20.40
N TYR A 964 -12.15 0.67 21.72
CA TYR A 964 -11.31 -0.34 22.32
C TYR A 964 -11.76 -1.77 22.04
N ASP A 965 -13.05 -2.01 21.78
CA ASP A 965 -13.53 -3.31 21.34
C ASP A 965 -12.97 -3.68 19.95
N VAL A 966 -13.02 -2.76 18.98
CA VAL A 966 -12.42 -2.97 17.65
C VAL A 966 -10.90 -3.12 17.74
N ARG A 967 -10.22 -2.27 18.54
CA ARG A 967 -8.76 -2.29 18.68
C ARG A 967 -8.23 -3.62 19.22
N LYS A 968 -8.97 -4.32 20.09
CA LYS A 968 -8.59 -5.66 20.59
C LYS A 968 -8.35 -6.67 19.47
N GLY A 969 -9.04 -6.53 18.34
CA GLY A 969 -8.89 -7.39 17.18
C GLY A 969 -7.58 -7.21 16.42
N LEU A 970 -6.86 -6.10 16.63
CA LEU A 970 -5.61 -5.81 15.93
C LEU A 970 -4.43 -6.65 16.45
N GLY A 971 -3.45 -6.86 15.57
CA GLY A 971 -2.37 -7.83 15.76
C GLY A 971 -1.64 -7.70 17.09
N PHE A 972 -1.16 -6.51 17.43
CA PHE A 972 -0.31 -6.27 18.61
C PHE A 972 -0.99 -6.54 19.96
N ASN A 973 -2.31 -6.77 19.97
CA ASN A 973 -3.08 -7.19 21.15
C ASN A 973 -3.28 -8.72 21.24
N LYS A 974 -2.69 -9.49 20.33
CA LYS A 974 -2.85 -10.95 20.22
C LYS A 974 -1.58 -11.70 20.56
N LYS A 975 -1.76 -12.96 20.95
CA LYS A 975 -0.66 -13.94 21.00
C LYS A 975 -0.17 -14.27 19.58
N PRO A 976 1.12 -14.58 19.40
CA PRO A 976 1.68 -14.97 18.10
C PRO A 976 0.93 -16.14 17.44
N GLU A 977 0.49 -17.13 18.20
CA GLU A 977 -0.26 -18.30 17.70
C GLU A 977 -1.62 -17.94 17.08
N VAL A 978 -2.31 -16.92 17.63
CA VAL A 978 -3.60 -16.44 17.11
C VAL A 978 -3.38 -15.53 15.91
N TYR A 979 -2.38 -14.65 15.97
CA TYR A 979 -2.06 -13.75 14.87
C TYR A 979 -1.47 -14.50 13.67
N GLY A 980 -0.66 -15.53 13.94
CA GLY A 980 0.08 -16.31 12.97
C GLY A 980 1.34 -15.64 12.44
N ALA A 981 1.91 -14.68 13.18
CA ALA A 981 3.18 -14.00 12.89
C ALA A 981 3.67 -13.25 14.13
N PHE A 982 4.69 -12.39 14.00
CA PHE A 982 5.01 -11.38 15.03
C PHE A 982 3.82 -10.40 15.16
N PRO A 983 3.17 -10.31 16.34
CA PRO A 983 1.95 -9.50 16.51
C PRO A 983 2.14 -8.00 16.26
N THR A 984 3.37 -7.50 16.39
CA THR A 984 3.70 -6.08 16.16
C THR A 984 3.83 -5.71 14.69
N ASP A 985 3.93 -6.69 13.78
CA ASP A 985 4.09 -6.42 12.36
C ASP A 985 2.73 -6.32 11.67
N PRO A 986 2.52 -5.31 10.81
CA PRO A 986 1.31 -5.23 10.01
C PRO A 986 1.33 -6.20 8.82
N TYR A 987 0.16 -6.72 8.48
CA TYR A 987 -0.09 -7.65 7.39
C TYR A 987 -1.38 -7.27 6.68
N SER A 988 -1.49 -7.50 5.37
CA SER A 988 -2.69 -7.08 4.61
C SER A 988 -3.96 -7.80 5.05
N HIS A 989 -3.90 -9.12 5.28
CA HIS A 989 -5.11 -9.91 5.54
C HIS A 989 -4.84 -11.18 6.36
N THR A 990 -5.90 -11.75 6.93
CA THR A 990 -5.89 -13.04 7.64
C THR A 990 -7.05 -13.92 7.14
N PRO A 991 -6.78 -14.93 6.27
CA PRO A 991 -7.81 -15.84 5.76
C PRO A 991 -8.47 -16.70 6.85
N ALA A 992 -9.59 -17.34 6.51
CA ALA A 992 -10.17 -18.37 7.37
C ALA A 992 -9.19 -19.55 7.54
N GLY A 993 -9.02 -20.03 8.78
CA GLY A 993 -8.14 -21.17 9.11
C GLY A 993 -6.64 -20.94 8.91
N GLN A 994 -6.19 -19.70 8.70
CA GLN A 994 -4.77 -19.36 8.47
C GLN A 994 -4.33 -18.16 9.31
N GLY A 995 -3.02 -18.02 9.49
CA GLY A 995 -2.38 -16.84 10.07
C GLY A 995 -2.28 -15.65 9.11
N ALA A 996 -1.75 -14.54 9.61
CA ALA A 996 -1.55 -13.29 8.86
C ALA A 996 -0.73 -13.47 7.56
N LYS A 997 -1.13 -12.78 6.50
CA LYS A 997 -0.57 -12.88 5.14
C LYS A 997 -0.21 -11.52 4.56
N GLN A 998 0.87 -11.53 3.77
CA GLN A 998 1.46 -10.38 3.09
C GLN A 998 2.00 -9.30 4.06
N PRO A 999 3.26 -9.43 4.53
CA PRO A 999 3.82 -8.52 5.54
C PRO A 999 4.08 -7.11 5.03
N GLY A 1000 4.14 -6.14 5.95
CA GLY A 1000 4.78 -4.84 5.76
C GLY A 1000 3.88 -3.75 5.18
N MET A 1001 4.12 -3.37 3.91
CA MET A 1001 3.60 -2.15 3.28
C MET A 1001 2.10 -2.20 2.88
N THR A 1002 1.23 -2.43 3.86
CA THR A 1002 -0.23 -2.34 3.74
C THR A 1002 -0.72 -0.91 4.04
N GLY A 1003 -1.82 -0.48 3.43
CA GLY A 1003 -2.44 0.83 3.71
C GLY A 1003 -3.02 0.95 5.13
N GLN A 1004 -3.16 -0.17 5.84
CA GLN A 1004 -3.52 -0.24 7.26
C GLN A 1004 -2.67 0.71 8.11
N VAL A 1005 -1.36 0.74 7.87
CA VAL A 1005 -0.41 1.43 8.75
C VAL A 1005 -0.66 2.92 8.88
N LYS A 1006 -1.12 3.58 7.79
CA LYS A 1006 -1.40 5.01 7.83
C LYS A 1006 -2.59 5.33 8.71
N GLU A 1007 -3.61 4.45 8.71
CA GLU A 1007 -4.79 4.62 9.56
C GLU A 1007 -4.40 4.51 11.03
N GLU A 1008 -3.49 3.58 11.34
CA GLU A 1008 -3.03 3.35 12.71
C GLU A 1008 -2.05 4.40 13.22
N VAL A 1009 -1.28 5.05 12.34
CA VAL A 1009 -0.54 6.27 12.71
C VAL A 1009 -1.52 7.39 13.09
N LEU A 1010 -2.58 7.59 12.31
CA LEU A 1010 -3.59 8.62 12.60
C LEU A 1010 -4.38 8.31 13.88
N THR A 1011 -4.78 7.04 14.07
CA THR A 1011 -5.46 6.66 15.31
C THR A 1011 -4.56 6.81 16.51
N ARG A 1012 -3.25 6.53 16.39
CA ARG A 1012 -2.29 6.77 17.47
C ARG A 1012 -2.15 8.26 17.82
N TRP A 1013 -2.16 9.16 16.84
CA TRP A 1013 -2.20 10.60 17.11
C TRP A 1013 -3.46 11.01 17.87
N GLY A 1014 -4.63 10.46 17.50
CA GLY A 1014 -5.86 10.72 18.25
C GLY A 1014 -5.87 10.07 19.64
N GLU A 1015 -5.23 8.92 19.85
CA GLU A 1015 -5.03 8.32 21.19
C GLU A 1015 -4.22 9.25 22.09
N LEU A 1016 -3.07 9.73 21.60
CA LEU A 1016 -2.20 10.69 22.27
C LEU A 1016 -2.85 12.08 22.41
N GLY A 1017 -3.99 12.33 21.78
CA GLY A 1017 -4.70 13.61 21.86
C GLY A 1017 -4.06 14.73 21.04
N ILE A 1018 -3.22 14.38 20.07
CA ILE A 1018 -2.55 15.32 19.17
C ILE A 1018 -3.51 15.75 18.07
N SER A 1019 -3.80 17.04 18.02
CA SER A 1019 -4.61 17.64 16.97
C SER A 1019 -4.15 19.06 16.65
N ILE A 1020 -4.46 19.54 15.46
CA ILE A 1020 -4.23 20.92 15.05
C ILE A 1020 -5.59 21.61 14.96
N GLN A 1021 -5.73 22.75 15.63
CA GLN A 1021 -6.95 23.55 15.61
C GLN A 1021 -6.58 25.01 15.38
N ASN A 1022 -7.09 25.61 14.31
CA ASN A 1022 -6.80 27.01 13.93
C ASN A 1022 -5.29 27.35 13.88
N GLY A 1023 -4.48 26.39 13.40
CA GLY A 1023 -3.02 26.52 13.33
C GLY A 1023 -2.30 26.43 14.67
N GLN A 1024 -2.96 25.90 15.71
CA GLN A 1024 -2.41 25.67 17.04
C GLN A 1024 -2.36 24.18 17.37
N LEU A 1025 -1.27 23.72 18.00
CA LEU A 1025 -1.18 22.37 18.52
C LEU A 1025 -2.03 22.23 19.79
N THR A 1026 -2.86 21.20 19.83
CA THR A 1026 -3.62 20.79 21.02
C THR A 1026 -3.20 19.38 21.44
N CYS A 1027 -2.97 19.20 22.74
CA CYS A 1027 -2.55 17.96 23.40
C CYS A 1027 -3.62 17.51 24.40
N ASN A 1028 -4.76 17.02 23.92
CA ASN A 1028 -5.93 16.67 24.74
C ASN A 1028 -6.28 15.17 24.63
N PRO A 1029 -5.58 14.29 25.36
CA PRO A 1029 -5.75 12.85 25.26
C PRO A 1029 -7.04 12.40 25.94
N VAL A 1030 -8.09 12.18 25.15
CA VAL A 1030 -9.40 11.67 25.62
C VAL A 1030 -9.57 10.17 25.41
N LEU A 1031 -8.63 9.54 24.70
CA LEU A 1031 -8.60 8.10 24.42
C LEU A 1031 -7.47 7.42 25.18
N LEU A 1032 -6.37 8.11 25.48
CA LEU A 1032 -5.18 7.53 26.11
C LEU A 1032 -5.49 6.82 27.44
N LYS A 1033 -5.00 5.59 27.58
CA LYS A 1033 -5.17 4.81 28.80
C LYS A 1033 -4.20 5.25 29.89
N LYS A 1034 -4.64 5.16 31.14
CA LYS A 1034 -3.74 5.32 32.30
C LYS A 1034 -2.60 4.31 32.33
N THR A 1035 -2.79 3.12 31.74
CA THR A 1035 -1.79 2.04 31.69
C THR A 1035 -0.60 2.34 30.78
N GLU A 1036 -0.69 3.36 29.92
CA GLU A 1036 0.45 3.76 29.07
C GLU A 1036 1.48 4.62 29.82
N PHE A 1037 1.14 5.18 30.97
CA PHE A 1037 2.11 5.94 31.79
C PHE A 1037 2.95 4.98 32.63
N PHE A 1038 4.25 5.28 32.74
CA PHE A 1038 5.14 4.61 33.69
C PHE A 1038 4.69 4.84 35.14
N ALA A 1039 5.30 4.10 36.07
CA ALA A 1039 4.94 4.13 37.49
C ALA A 1039 5.12 5.51 38.15
N ASP A 1040 6.06 6.31 37.65
CA ASP A 1040 6.29 7.71 38.06
C ASP A 1040 5.41 8.72 37.31
N GLY A 1041 4.49 8.25 36.45
CA GLY A 1041 3.45 9.04 35.82
C GLY A 1041 3.89 9.83 34.59
N HIS A 1042 4.93 9.40 33.87
CA HIS A 1042 5.29 9.99 32.57
C HIS A 1042 5.17 9.00 31.40
N LEU A 1043 5.16 9.55 30.18
CA LEU A 1043 5.42 8.85 28.92
C LEU A 1043 5.99 9.84 27.90
N GLU A 1044 6.62 9.32 26.85
CA GLU A 1044 7.35 10.13 25.87
C GLU A 1044 7.04 9.71 24.43
N PHE A 1045 7.05 10.68 23.52
CA PHE A 1045 6.96 10.47 22.08
C PHE A 1045 7.57 11.66 21.33
N THR A 1046 7.68 11.57 20.01
CA THR A 1046 8.08 12.72 19.19
C THR A 1046 6.91 13.22 18.35
N TYR A 1047 6.87 14.53 18.10
CA TYR A 1047 5.95 15.13 17.14
C TYR A 1047 6.65 16.26 16.37
N CYS A 1048 6.59 16.23 15.03
CA CYS A 1048 7.39 17.10 14.15
C CYS A 1048 8.90 17.02 14.43
N GLY A 1049 9.39 15.89 14.94
CA GLY A 1049 10.78 15.68 15.37
C GLY A 1049 11.17 16.32 16.70
N VAL A 1050 10.21 16.86 17.48
CA VAL A 1050 10.45 17.42 18.82
C VAL A 1050 9.98 16.40 19.87
N PRO A 1051 10.78 16.12 20.92
CA PRO A 1051 10.36 15.31 22.05
C PRO A 1051 9.19 15.95 22.82
N VAL A 1052 8.16 15.16 23.07
CA VAL A 1052 6.98 15.50 23.86
C VAL A 1052 6.91 14.56 25.07
N VAL A 1053 6.88 15.12 26.27
CA VAL A 1053 6.76 14.37 27.53
C VAL A 1053 5.41 14.67 28.16
N TYR A 1054 4.58 13.66 28.34
CA TYR A 1054 3.36 13.80 29.12
C TYR A 1054 3.64 13.44 30.57
N ARG A 1055 3.15 14.25 31.51
CA ARG A 1055 3.22 14.00 32.96
C ARG A 1055 1.84 14.07 33.58
N LEU A 1056 1.52 13.13 34.46
CA LEU A 1056 0.27 13.18 35.21
C LEU A 1056 0.29 14.30 36.23
N THR A 1057 -0.84 14.99 36.37
CA THR A 1057 -1.07 15.98 37.41
C THR A 1057 -2.41 15.74 38.10
N ASP A 1058 -2.47 16.09 39.38
CA ASP A 1058 -3.72 16.10 40.17
C ASP A 1058 -4.43 17.46 40.08
N ALA A 1059 -3.84 18.44 39.39
CA ALA A 1059 -4.51 19.69 39.06
C ALA A 1059 -5.73 19.44 38.17
N SER A 1060 -6.79 20.24 38.38
CA SER A 1060 -8.02 20.15 37.57
C SER A 1060 -7.82 20.60 36.13
N GLU A 1061 -6.85 21.47 35.89
CA GLU A 1061 -6.46 21.98 34.57
C GLU A 1061 -5.06 21.49 34.21
N GLY A 1062 -4.87 21.17 32.92
CA GLY A 1062 -3.55 20.85 32.39
C GLY A 1062 -2.72 22.11 32.08
N SER A 1063 -1.44 21.91 31.82
CA SER A 1063 -0.53 22.97 31.35
C SER A 1063 0.47 22.43 30.35
N ILE A 1064 1.05 23.32 29.54
CA ILE A 1064 2.13 23.01 28.61
C ILE A 1064 3.35 23.85 28.99
N LYS A 1065 4.53 23.23 29.02
CA LYS A 1065 5.82 23.91 29.11
C LYS A 1065 6.63 23.66 27.84
N ILE A 1066 7.17 24.74 27.29
CA ILE A 1066 8.12 24.69 26.18
C ILE A 1066 9.51 24.94 26.73
N HIS A 1067 10.44 24.05 26.40
CA HIS A 1067 11.87 24.24 26.61
C HIS A 1067 12.50 24.66 25.29
N ARG A 1068 13.07 25.87 25.25
CA ARG A 1068 13.78 26.34 24.05
C ARG A 1068 15.07 25.56 23.84
N ALA A 1069 15.42 25.34 22.57
CA ALA A 1069 16.70 24.73 22.20
C ALA A 1069 17.81 25.78 22.32
N VAL A 1070 18.47 25.82 23.49
CA VAL A 1070 19.64 26.67 23.75
C VAL A 1070 20.83 25.83 24.24
N PRO A 1071 22.08 26.22 23.96
CA PRO A 1071 23.26 25.43 24.34
C PRO A 1071 23.40 25.16 25.85
N VAL A 1072 22.94 26.10 26.68
CA VAL A 1072 22.91 25.97 28.15
C VAL A 1072 21.52 26.40 28.64
N PRO A 1073 20.63 25.45 28.96
CA PRO A 1073 19.28 25.76 29.40
C PRO A 1073 19.26 26.49 30.75
N SER A 1074 18.46 27.55 30.86
CA SER A 1074 18.13 28.22 32.11
C SER A 1074 16.63 28.21 32.38
N THR A 1075 16.20 28.58 33.59
CA THR A 1075 14.77 28.74 33.89
C THR A 1075 14.08 29.82 33.06
N ALA A 1076 14.84 30.77 32.49
CA ALA A 1076 14.30 31.81 31.60
C ALA A 1076 13.96 31.28 30.18
N ASP A 1077 14.42 30.08 29.85
CA ASP A 1077 14.21 29.43 28.55
C ASP A 1077 13.00 28.49 28.54
N VAL A 1078 12.24 28.48 29.64
CA VAL A 1078 11.00 27.72 29.81
C VAL A 1078 9.81 28.68 29.74
N ILE A 1079 8.86 28.40 28.85
CA ILE A 1079 7.61 29.14 28.74
C ILE A 1079 6.46 28.23 29.14
N GLU A 1080 5.62 28.68 30.06
CA GLU A 1080 4.47 27.93 30.56
C GLU A 1080 3.15 28.52 30.08
N TYR A 1081 2.25 27.64 29.65
CA TYR A 1081 0.92 27.94 29.17
C TYR A 1081 -0.11 27.19 30.01
N LYS A 1082 -1.18 27.88 30.39
CA LYS A 1082 -2.35 27.23 30.99
C LYS A 1082 -3.17 26.53 29.91
N GLY A 1083 -3.70 25.35 30.24
CA GLY A 1083 -4.48 24.53 29.32
C GLY A 1083 -3.62 23.59 28.47
N LEU A 1084 -4.28 22.97 27.50
CA LEU A 1084 -3.71 21.90 26.67
C LEU A 1084 -3.56 22.32 25.20
N THR A 1085 -3.53 23.62 24.94
CA THR A 1085 -3.36 24.20 23.60
C THR A 1085 -2.21 25.18 23.63
N LEU A 1086 -1.28 24.99 22.71
CA LEU A 1086 -0.12 25.86 22.56
C LEU A 1086 -0.51 27.16 21.83
N ASP A 1087 0.17 28.26 22.09
CA ASP A 1087 -0.03 29.49 21.32
C ASP A 1087 0.34 29.30 19.84
N ARG A 1088 -0.14 30.22 18.99
CA ARG A 1088 0.05 30.14 17.55
C ARG A 1088 1.51 30.30 17.12
N ASP A 1089 2.29 31.19 17.73
CA ASP A 1089 3.69 31.40 17.33
C ASP A 1089 4.50 30.12 17.54
N ASN A 1090 4.45 29.54 18.75
CA ASN A 1090 5.20 28.33 19.03
C ASN A 1090 4.68 27.10 18.27
N SER A 1091 3.37 27.01 18.02
CA SER A 1091 2.83 25.97 17.15
C SER A 1091 3.39 26.08 15.73
N GLN A 1092 3.48 27.29 15.18
CA GLN A 1092 4.06 27.50 13.85
C GLN A 1092 5.57 27.24 13.83
N ARG A 1093 6.31 27.56 14.90
CA ARG A 1093 7.74 27.19 15.02
C ARG A 1093 7.94 25.67 14.97
N LEU A 1094 7.11 24.93 15.71
CA LEU A 1094 7.08 23.47 15.71
C LEU A 1094 6.77 22.91 14.32
N PHE A 1095 5.69 23.37 13.69
CA PHE A 1095 5.27 22.90 12.37
C PHE A 1095 6.26 23.28 11.25
N ASN A 1096 6.98 24.38 11.41
CA ASN A 1096 8.07 24.79 10.52
C ASN A 1096 9.40 24.10 10.86
N ARG A 1097 9.45 23.26 11.89
CA ARG A 1097 10.65 22.53 12.34
C ARG A 1097 11.89 23.43 12.40
N ASP A 1098 11.73 24.64 12.91
CA ASP A 1098 12.77 25.69 12.86
C ASP A 1098 13.91 25.49 13.87
N GLY A 1099 13.84 24.41 14.67
CA GLY A 1099 14.84 24.05 15.66
C GLY A 1099 14.80 24.90 16.94
N SER A 1100 13.83 25.80 17.11
CA SER A 1100 13.76 26.67 18.30
C SER A 1100 13.18 26.01 19.54
N ILE A 1101 12.41 24.93 19.39
CA ILE A 1101 11.81 24.15 20.48
C ILE A 1101 12.64 22.88 20.67
N GLY A 1102 13.23 22.72 21.87
CA GLY A 1102 14.01 21.55 22.23
C GLY A 1102 13.16 20.42 22.83
N GLN A 1103 12.11 20.76 23.57
CA GLN A 1103 11.19 19.80 24.19
C GLN A 1103 9.86 20.47 24.55
N ILE A 1104 8.77 19.68 24.51
CA ILE A 1104 7.45 20.07 25.01
C ILE A 1104 7.08 19.15 26.17
N GLU A 1105 6.79 19.71 27.34
CA GLU A 1105 6.28 18.97 28.49
C GLU A 1105 4.80 19.33 28.69
N VAL A 1106 3.93 18.32 28.85
CA VAL A 1106 2.48 18.51 28.99
C VAL A 1106 1.99 17.85 30.26
N PHE A 1107 1.39 18.63 31.15
CA PHE A 1107 0.80 18.15 32.39
C PHE A 1107 -0.66 17.77 32.14
N ILE A 1108 -0.95 16.48 32.17
CA ILE A 1108 -2.26 15.89 31.86
C ILE A 1108 -3.02 15.56 33.15
N PRO A 1109 -4.21 16.15 33.37
CA PRO A 1109 -5.07 15.77 34.48
C PRO A 1109 -5.51 14.31 34.38
N ARG A 1110 -5.43 13.56 35.47
CA ARG A 1110 -5.86 12.14 35.50
C ARG A 1110 -7.31 11.91 35.07
N SER A 1111 -8.16 12.91 35.23
CA SER A 1111 -9.56 12.91 34.82
C SER A 1111 -9.78 12.95 33.30
N ARG A 1112 -8.73 13.24 32.51
CA ARG A 1112 -8.79 13.23 31.04
C ARG A 1112 -8.62 11.85 30.42
N LEU A 1113 -8.00 10.93 31.15
CA LEU A 1113 -7.58 9.61 30.66
C LEU A 1113 -8.67 8.56 30.81
N VAL A 1114 -8.60 7.53 29.96
CA VAL A 1114 -9.44 6.33 30.00
C VAL A 1114 -8.89 5.32 31.01
#